data_AF-A0A6J2TM40-F1
#
_entry.id   AF-A0A6J2TM40-F1
#
_cell.length_a   1.000
_cell.length_b   1.000
_cell.length_c   1.000
_cell.angle_alpha   90.00
_cell.angle_beta   90.00
_cell.angle_gamma   90.00
#
_symmetry.space_group_name_H-M   'P 1'
#
loop_
_entity.id
_entity.type
_entity.pdbx_description
1 polymer ?
#
loop_
_entity_poly.entity_id
_entity_poly.type
_entity_poly.pdbx_seq_one_letter_code
_entity_poly.pdbx_strand_id
1 'polypeptide(L)'
;MDNQSFNTQFLELESAKQDGCLNKIYKKEENSKVSEHANERYPVWSIEDDTLFQPCGLINHSDGAGKSVFVVWNEYYLLNFRLRNSKRGENVDMIKVRVPLPTNGRRYLQAMCILNYNSLLLMSDGHIYCYGSIKSLHIVPWLSGVRCFSRNENGFSVIRHDEIKQRLFLETYADVPSFDKGESTVLSSFDITYDDQNIFNCDWKNDRTTITTLTVTQEDHDFMLKLFGVATIGEQLHIFSIAGQVFALLPQDPDADPHYLIEMQCTYAASVDFVRIFPKSNLCLVYLSCGSVDMWFVSKLTGLKQRRMYFVGAKWLDFDGSSDNGDFYYTDGEQIVRLRYEYDELTDSCRTHRCAKSIPGMVACTYVQHSEQLVCLSENNIFYRIGFSKHTKNNAHGDILKDLTPSFLESLLKDAHALALFEQQPERLRQPTKAELENQRLLAIARKKKGSLPLLEASLMYMRYLPRNDKNTVILHTVRKAEIDSSGIYVTLRLKVNEPQQLLCSNQWQLVVYQEEQAYVICVSPQLLIDRDCCILISLHNALNEKLPEFTMKLVAFVELHSQICAITIPVEVKKTSETYCRLFSFHHSSFNIFNEPTVADIIPNQPKRTGNLMITHKMQVPENTKFDGIFAAFDGESESQDSVNDIYFIDTKLIITSTDNYDTCIFTLQSMNAPAIYYFKLHLVLNEIKCTNGAEDMNLNQQITELQCDIEKFYGTQSPGKEGIKTNIPVYLETLHRAYDKIRNTILKN
;
A
#
# COMPACT_ATOMS: atom_id res chain seq x y z
N MET A 1 18.48 26.72 -43.63
CA MET A 1 17.86 28.03 -43.38
C MET A 1 16.48 27.77 -42.80
N ASP A 2 16.46 27.73 -41.47
CA ASP A 2 15.56 28.42 -40.55
C ASP A 2 14.04 28.50 -40.82
N ASN A 3 13.31 27.83 -39.92
CA ASN A 3 12.48 28.43 -38.86
C ASN A 3 11.71 29.72 -39.17
N GLN A 4 10.39 29.72 -38.95
CA GLN A 4 9.76 30.34 -37.76
C GLN A 4 8.20 30.38 -37.85
N SER A 5 7.59 30.24 -36.67
CA SER A 5 6.29 30.79 -36.24
C SER A 5 4.99 29.99 -36.51
N PHE A 6 4.77 28.99 -35.65
CA PHE A 6 3.45 28.67 -35.08
C PHE A 6 3.66 28.52 -33.56
N ASN A 7 3.49 29.61 -32.81
CA ASN A 7 3.44 29.61 -31.34
C ASN A 7 3.09 31.02 -30.84
N THR A 8 1.80 31.36 -30.71
CA THR A 8 1.39 32.54 -29.91
C THR A 8 -0.10 32.59 -29.52
N GLN A 9 -0.77 31.45 -29.28
CA GLN A 9 -2.15 31.51 -28.74
C GLN A 9 -2.57 30.33 -27.84
N PHE A 10 -1.61 29.59 -27.28
CA PHE A 10 -1.85 28.46 -26.37
C PHE A 10 -1.13 28.57 -25.01
N LEU A 11 -0.82 29.80 -24.54
CA LEU A 11 0.12 30.01 -23.43
C LEU A 11 -0.38 30.90 -22.27
N GLU A 12 -1.69 31.00 -22.02
CA GLU A 12 -2.23 31.76 -20.86
C GLU A 12 -3.09 30.92 -19.89
N LEU A 13 -3.05 29.58 -19.96
CA LEU A 13 -3.73 28.69 -19.01
C LEU A 13 -2.79 27.75 -18.22
N GLU A 14 -1.47 28.00 -18.26
CA GLU A 14 -0.46 27.10 -17.68
C GLU A 14 0.50 27.76 -16.65
N SER A 15 0.18 28.93 -16.08
CA SER A 15 1.07 29.59 -15.09
C SER A 15 0.57 29.59 -13.63
N ALA A 16 -0.43 28.77 -13.28
CA ALA A 16 -0.92 28.65 -11.89
C ALA A 16 -0.73 27.25 -11.28
N LYS A 17 0.24 26.47 -11.78
CA LYS A 17 0.79 25.30 -11.10
C LYS A 17 2.27 25.54 -10.82
N GLN A 18 2.63 25.38 -9.54
CA GLN A 18 3.98 25.25 -8.98
C GLN A 18 4.90 26.48 -9.05
N ASP A 19 5.05 27.19 -7.92
CA ASP A 19 6.17 26.90 -7.01
C ASP A 19 6.20 27.82 -5.77
N GLY A 20 6.61 27.24 -4.64
CA GLY A 20 7.32 27.94 -3.57
C GLY A 20 6.49 28.52 -2.42
N CYS A 21 6.57 27.87 -1.24
CA CYS A 21 7.34 28.45 -0.13
C CYS A 21 7.30 27.56 1.13
N LEU A 22 8.33 26.72 1.22
CA LEU A 22 8.94 26.37 2.50
C LEU A 22 9.74 27.57 3.02
N ASN A 23 9.36 28.05 4.21
CA ASN A 23 10.18 28.68 5.25
C ASN A 23 11.00 29.98 5.01
N LYS A 24 10.73 30.92 5.95
CA LYS A 24 11.57 32.02 6.50
C LYS A 24 11.73 33.28 5.64
N ILE A 25 11.32 34.44 6.20
CA ILE A 25 12.23 35.45 6.80
C ILE A 25 11.41 36.61 7.40
N TYR A 26 11.75 36.99 8.62
CA TYR A 26 11.40 38.26 9.27
C TYR A 26 11.88 39.46 8.45
N LYS A 27 11.02 40.45 8.19
CA LYS A 27 11.30 41.88 8.43
C LYS A 27 10.08 42.76 8.15
N LYS A 28 9.84 43.69 9.08
CA LYS A 28 9.10 44.94 8.92
C LYS A 28 9.47 45.62 7.59
N GLU A 29 8.48 46.10 6.85
CA GLU A 29 8.36 47.52 6.48
C GLU A 29 7.02 47.81 5.79
N GLU A 30 6.69 49.09 5.78
CA GLU A 30 5.36 49.69 5.74
C GLU A 30 4.79 49.88 4.33
N ASN A 31 3.46 50.05 4.30
CA ASN A 31 2.69 50.83 3.33
C ASN A 31 2.83 50.54 1.83
N SER A 32 1.79 49.91 1.28
CA SER A 32 1.01 50.56 0.23
C SER A 32 -0.35 49.86 0.06
N LYS A 33 -1.40 50.68 0.04
CA LYS A 33 -2.77 50.26 -0.24
C LYS A 33 -2.88 49.97 -1.74
N VAL A 34 -3.20 48.73 -2.10
CA VAL A 34 -3.85 48.43 -3.37
C VAL A 34 -5.10 47.63 -3.04
N SER A 35 -6.25 48.21 -3.43
CA SER A 35 -7.57 47.62 -3.34
C SER A 35 -7.69 46.51 -4.38
N GLU A 36 -7.73 45.26 -3.92
CA GLU A 36 -8.22 44.15 -4.73
C GLU A 36 -9.42 43.55 -4.01
N HIS A 37 -10.51 43.43 -4.75
CA HIS A 37 -11.71 42.69 -4.38
C HIS A 37 -11.29 41.26 -3.98
N ALA A 38 -11.23 41.02 -2.68
CA ALA A 38 -10.96 39.70 -2.14
C ALA A 38 -12.09 38.77 -2.58
N ASN A 39 -11.75 37.81 -3.45
CA ASN A 39 -12.42 36.51 -3.45
C ASN A 39 -12.41 36.03 -2.01
N GLU A 40 -13.57 36.04 -1.34
CA GLU A 40 -13.77 35.42 -0.03
C GLU A 40 -13.59 33.90 -0.19
N ARG A 41 -12.33 33.45 -0.26
CA ARG A 41 -11.98 32.06 -0.08
C ARG A 41 -12.20 31.76 1.39
N TYR A 42 -13.36 31.19 1.73
CA TYR A 42 -13.57 30.56 3.02
C TYR A 42 -12.41 29.57 3.26
N PRO A 43 -11.64 29.71 4.34
CA PRO A 43 -10.49 28.84 4.59
C PRO A 43 -11.00 27.41 4.83
N VAL A 44 -10.67 26.50 3.90
CA VAL A 44 -10.93 25.07 4.05
C VAL A 44 -9.91 24.51 5.04
N TRP A 45 -10.38 23.93 6.15
CA TRP A 45 -9.49 23.30 7.13
C TRP A 45 -9.21 21.85 6.72
N SER A 46 -7.94 21.51 6.51
CA SER A 46 -7.54 20.17 6.10
C SER A 46 -6.22 19.72 6.72
N ILE A 47 -5.96 18.40 6.73
CA ILE A 47 -4.68 17.81 7.13
C ILE A 47 -3.78 17.70 5.90
N GLU A 48 -3.05 18.77 5.58
CA GLU A 48 -2.25 18.85 4.34
C GLU A 48 -0.95 18.02 4.38
N ASP A 49 -0.34 17.86 5.56
CA ASP A 49 0.99 17.25 5.70
C ASP A 49 1.04 15.72 5.51
N ASP A 50 -0.12 15.05 5.49
CA ASP A 50 -0.20 13.59 5.40
C ASP A 50 -1.51 13.19 4.71
N THR A 51 -1.45 13.08 3.38
CA THR A 51 -2.58 12.68 2.54
C THR A 51 -3.01 11.22 2.78
N LEU A 52 -2.19 10.42 3.46
CA LEU A 52 -2.47 9.04 3.86
C LEU A 52 -2.89 8.93 5.32
N PHE A 53 -3.08 10.05 6.03
CA PHE A 53 -3.58 10.04 7.39
C PHE A 53 -4.98 9.44 7.40
N GLN A 54 -5.12 8.24 7.98
CA GLN A 54 -6.41 7.60 8.21
C GLN A 54 -6.83 7.87 9.67
N PRO A 55 -7.80 8.76 9.89
CA PRO A 55 -8.25 9.09 11.24
C PRO A 55 -8.98 7.90 11.87
N CYS A 56 -8.68 7.64 13.14
CA CYS A 56 -9.36 6.64 13.96
C CYS A 56 -10.44 7.25 14.87
N GLY A 57 -10.53 8.58 14.96
CA GLY A 57 -11.52 9.29 15.77
C GLY A 57 -11.21 10.77 15.88
N LEU A 58 -12.18 11.54 16.36
CA LEU A 58 -12.09 12.99 16.53
C LEU A 58 -12.70 13.40 17.87
N ILE A 59 -11.96 14.19 18.65
CA ILE A 59 -12.44 14.74 19.92
C ILE A 59 -12.27 16.25 19.92
N ASN A 60 -13.28 16.95 20.41
CA ASN A 60 -13.20 18.38 20.69
C ASN A 60 -12.96 18.66 22.17
N HIS A 61 -12.11 19.64 22.43
CA HIS A 61 -11.99 20.34 23.69
C HIS A 61 -12.23 21.84 23.47
N SER A 62 -13.40 22.30 23.87
CA SER A 62 -13.76 23.72 23.86
C SER A 62 -14.15 24.17 25.26
N ASP A 63 -13.18 24.73 25.98
CA ASP A 63 -13.39 25.32 27.30
C ASP A 63 -13.86 26.77 27.14
N GLY A 64 -15.12 26.94 26.72
CA GLY A 64 -15.96 28.16 26.79
C GLY A 64 -15.45 29.52 26.25
N ALA A 65 -14.18 29.67 25.88
CA ALA A 65 -13.50 30.97 25.77
C ALA A 65 -12.96 31.27 24.35
N GLY A 66 -13.74 30.95 23.31
CA GLY A 66 -13.39 31.26 21.91
C GLY A 66 -12.14 30.54 21.39
N LYS A 67 -11.76 29.42 22.03
CA LYS A 67 -10.70 28.51 21.61
C LYS A 67 -11.31 27.13 21.46
N SER A 68 -11.17 26.54 20.27
CA SER A 68 -11.57 25.17 20.00
C SER A 68 -10.31 24.37 19.73
N VAL A 69 -10.10 23.29 20.48
CA VAL A 69 -8.99 22.36 20.26
C VAL A 69 -9.58 21.06 19.75
N PHE A 70 -9.24 20.69 18.53
CA PHE A 70 -9.61 19.40 17.96
C PHE A 70 -8.42 18.44 18.03
N VAL A 71 -8.65 17.23 18.49
CA VAL A 71 -7.64 16.17 18.54
C VAL A 71 -8.10 15.04 17.64
N VAL A 72 -7.26 14.69 16.68
CA VAL A 72 -7.46 13.56 15.76
C VAL A 72 -6.21 12.69 15.79
N TRP A 73 -6.37 11.37 15.66
CA TRP A 73 -5.24 10.44 15.72
C TRP A 73 -5.37 9.34 14.68
N ASN A 74 -4.23 8.75 14.33
CA ASN A 74 -4.13 7.48 13.62
C ASN A 74 -3.35 6.48 14.47
N GLU A 75 -2.92 5.36 13.88
CA GLU A 75 -2.11 4.35 14.56
C GLU A 75 -0.80 4.91 15.13
N TYR A 76 -0.17 5.88 14.47
CA TYR A 76 1.21 6.30 14.73
C TYR A 76 1.34 7.57 15.56
N TYR A 77 0.41 8.51 15.42
CA TYR A 77 0.52 9.82 16.06
C TYR A 77 -0.85 10.49 16.19
N LEU A 78 -0.90 11.49 17.09
CA LEU A 78 -2.04 12.39 17.24
C LEU A 78 -1.68 13.80 16.75
N LEU A 79 -2.70 14.50 16.27
CA LEU A 79 -2.65 15.89 15.81
C LEU A 79 -3.59 16.71 16.68
N ASN A 80 -3.00 17.67 17.40
CA ASN A 80 -3.76 18.69 18.12
C ASN A 80 -3.88 19.93 17.23
N PHE A 81 -5.11 20.27 16.84
CA PHE A 81 -5.47 21.48 16.13
C PHE A 81 -6.03 22.50 17.11
N ARG A 82 -5.26 23.54 17.42
CA ARG A 82 -5.71 24.64 18.25
C ARG A 82 -6.16 25.79 17.36
N LEU A 83 -7.45 26.09 17.41
CA LEU A 83 -8.04 27.24 16.73
C LEU A 83 -8.11 28.41 17.71
N ARG A 84 -7.60 29.56 17.28
CA ARG A 84 -7.68 30.80 18.03
C ARG A 84 -8.30 31.88 17.16
N ASN A 85 -9.40 32.45 17.62
CA ASN A 85 -9.95 33.64 16.98
C ASN A 85 -8.95 34.80 17.13
N SER A 86 -8.56 35.42 16.02
CA SER A 86 -7.66 36.57 16.08
C SER A 86 -8.36 37.76 16.76
N LYS A 87 -7.64 38.55 17.55
CA LYS A 87 -8.23 39.72 18.24
C LYS A 87 -8.56 40.90 17.30
N ARG A 88 -8.22 40.81 16.00
CA ARG A 88 -8.28 41.94 15.05
C ARG A 88 -8.89 41.60 13.68
N GLY A 89 -9.48 40.41 13.49
CA GLY A 89 -10.18 40.03 12.26
C GLY A 89 -10.88 38.67 12.38
N GLU A 90 -11.79 38.37 11.45
CA GLU A 90 -12.54 37.10 11.34
C GLU A 90 -11.65 35.89 11.01
N ASN A 91 -10.35 36.09 10.78
CA ASN A 91 -9.42 35.00 10.53
C ASN A 91 -9.13 34.20 11.81
N VAL A 92 -9.27 32.89 11.70
CA VAL A 92 -8.97 31.91 12.75
C VAL A 92 -7.54 31.40 12.53
N ASP A 93 -6.64 31.69 13.49
CA ASP A 93 -5.29 31.15 13.45
C ASP A 93 -5.30 29.69 13.93
N MET A 94 -4.78 28.78 13.10
CA MET A 94 -4.66 27.36 13.42
C MET A 94 -3.23 26.99 13.79
N ILE A 95 -3.04 26.44 14.99
CA ILE A 95 -1.76 25.86 15.41
C ILE A 95 -1.91 24.34 15.44
N LYS A 96 -1.13 23.65 14.62
CA LYS A 96 -1.07 22.18 14.56
C LYS A 96 0.13 21.66 15.34
N VAL A 97 -0.09 20.72 16.25
CA VAL A 97 0.98 20.04 16.99
C VAL A 97 0.86 18.54 16.79
N ARG A 98 1.90 17.94 16.19
CA ARG A 98 2.05 16.49 16.06
C ARG A 98 2.70 15.92 17.32
N VAL A 99 2.08 14.90 17.89
CA VAL A 99 2.57 14.21 19.09
C VAL A 99 2.64 12.71 18.74
N PRO A 100 3.85 12.10 18.72
CA PRO A 100 4.04 10.71 18.31
C PRO A 100 3.52 9.73 19.36
N LEU A 101 2.72 8.74 18.99
CA LEU A 101 2.25 7.73 19.94
C LEU A 101 3.36 6.71 20.26
N PRO A 102 3.39 6.13 21.48
CA PRO A 102 4.37 5.13 21.87
C PRO A 102 4.04 3.76 21.25
N THR A 103 4.25 3.61 19.94
CA THR A 103 3.92 2.39 19.19
C THR A 103 5.10 1.43 19.10
N ASN A 104 5.14 0.41 19.96
CA ASN A 104 6.01 -0.76 19.79
C ASN A 104 5.24 -1.89 19.06
N GLY A 105 4.70 -1.59 17.87
CA GLY A 105 4.11 -2.56 16.92
C GLY A 105 2.84 -3.32 17.33
N ARG A 106 2.38 -3.23 18.59
CA ARG A 106 1.14 -3.87 19.08
C ARG A 106 0.31 -3.01 20.04
N ARG A 107 0.72 -1.77 20.30
CA ARG A 107 0.02 -0.85 21.20
C ARG A 107 -0.74 0.18 20.39
N TYR A 108 -2.02 0.36 20.67
CA TYR A 108 -2.86 1.38 20.05
C TYR A 108 -3.56 2.22 21.12
N LEU A 109 -4.00 3.42 20.74
CA LEU A 109 -4.77 4.29 21.62
C LEU A 109 -6.19 3.74 21.78
N GLN A 110 -6.58 3.44 23.01
CA GLN A 110 -7.90 2.88 23.33
C GLN A 110 -8.91 3.99 23.71
N ALA A 111 -8.49 4.96 24.52
CA ALA A 111 -9.34 6.06 24.95
C ALA A 111 -8.50 7.31 25.25
N MET A 112 -9.15 8.47 25.16
CA MET A 112 -8.57 9.76 25.48
C MET A 112 -9.51 10.55 26.38
N CYS A 113 -8.97 11.18 27.43
CA CYS A 113 -9.69 12.10 28.29
C CYS A 113 -8.92 13.40 28.38
N ILE A 114 -9.57 14.51 28.06
CA ILE A 114 -8.96 15.83 28.14
C ILE A 114 -9.42 16.46 29.45
N LEU A 115 -8.48 16.65 30.38
CA LEU A 115 -8.67 17.38 31.63
C LEU A 115 -8.36 18.87 31.42
N ASN A 116 -8.56 19.69 32.46
CA ASN A 116 -8.38 21.14 32.40
C ASN A 116 -6.94 21.54 32.04
N TYR A 117 -5.93 20.78 32.50
CA TYR A 117 -4.51 21.11 32.32
C TYR A 117 -3.74 20.09 31.48
N ASN A 118 -4.20 18.84 31.44
CA ASN A 118 -3.50 17.72 30.80
C ASN A 118 -4.47 16.87 29.97
N SER A 119 -3.98 16.30 28.89
CA SER A 119 -4.68 15.25 28.13
C SER A 119 -4.13 13.89 28.53
N LEU A 120 -5.02 12.98 28.94
CA LEU A 120 -4.72 11.60 29.28
C LEU A 120 -5.04 10.67 28.11
N LEU A 121 -4.15 9.71 27.88
CA LEU A 121 -4.21 8.72 26.82
C LEU A 121 -4.09 7.34 27.45
N LEU A 122 -5.10 6.50 27.26
CA LEU A 122 -5.08 5.09 27.64
C LEU A 122 -4.63 4.28 26.44
N MET A 123 -3.49 3.61 26.58
CA MET A 123 -2.99 2.66 25.59
C MET A 123 -3.56 1.26 25.86
N SER A 124 -3.63 0.44 24.82
CA SER A 124 -4.17 -0.93 24.88
C SER A 124 -3.43 -1.89 25.82
N ASP A 125 -2.26 -1.52 26.33
CA ASP A 125 -1.50 -2.25 27.34
C ASP A 125 -1.81 -1.80 28.78
N GLY A 126 -2.77 -0.89 28.96
CA GLY A 126 -3.23 -0.39 30.25
C GLY A 126 -2.35 0.68 30.88
N HIS A 127 -1.35 1.20 30.16
CA HIS A 127 -0.56 2.34 30.61
C HIS A 127 -1.25 3.66 30.27
N ILE A 128 -1.22 4.60 31.22
CA ILE A 128 -1.65 5.98 31.01
C ILE A 128 -0.47 6.84 30.62
N TYR A 129 -0.64 7.59 29.54
CA TYR A 129 0.27 8.66 29.14
C TYR A 129 -0.45 9.99 29.25
N CYS A 130 0.29 11.06 29.52
CA CYS A 130 -0.28 12.38 29.47
C CYS A 130 0.63 13.41 28.80
N TYR A 131 -0.02 14.44 28.27
CA TYR A 131 0.62 15.60 27.66
C TYR A 131 -0.21 16.86 27.92
N GLY A 132 0.45 17.98 28.24
CA GLY A 132 -0.22 19.28 28.42
C GLY A 132 -0.32 20.07 27.11
N SER A 133 0.83 20.37 26.50
CA SER A 133 0.89 21.07 25.21
C SER A 133 2.22 20.89 24.45
N ILE A 134 3.15 20.10 25.00
CA ILE A 134 4.52 19.91 24.49
C ILE A 134 4.54 18.64 23.63
N LYS A 135 5.46 18.58 22.65
CA LYS A 135 5.72 17.43 21.76
C LYS A 135 6.07 16.11 22.49
N SER A 136 6.18 16.12 23.82
CA SER A 136 6.55 14.96 24.62
C SER A 136 5.33 14.37 25.33
N LEU A 137 5.07 13.10 25.04
CA LEU A 137 4.26 12.23 25.87
C LEU A 137 5.07 11.76 27.07
N HIS A 138 4.44 11.77 28.23
CA HIS A 138 5.02 11.26 29.46
C HIS A 138 4.17 10.12 30.01
N ILE A 139 4.80 9.01 30.36
CA ILE A 139 4.12 7.91 31.05
C ILE A 139 3.82 8.32 32.49
N VAL A 140 2.66 7.90 33.01
CA VAL A 140 2.29 8.08 34.41
C VAL A 140 2.62 6.77 35.15
N PRO A 141 3.81 6.65 35.79
CA PRO A 141 4.34 5.36 36.24
C PRO A 141 3.52 4.74 37.38
N TRP A 142 2.86 5.56 38.20
CA TRP A 142 2.03 5.10 39.30
C TRP A 142 0.62 4.64 38.86
N LEU A 143 0.23 4.91 37.62
CA LEU A 143 -1.08 4.57 37.07
C LEU A 143 -0.95 3.59 35.91
N SER A 144 -0.90 2.30 36.26
CA SER A 144 -0.75 1.19 35.32
C SER A 144 -1.86 0.15 35.50
N GLY A 145 -2.10 -0.70 34.49
CA GLY A 145 -3.18 -1.70 34.53
C GLY A 145 -4.57 -1.10 34.42
N VAL A 146 -4.70 0.12 33.88
CA VAL A 146 -6.00 0.79 33.67
C VAL A 146 -6.74 0.12 32.52
N ARG A 147 -8.03 -0.17 32.73
CA ARG A 147 -8.92 -0.80 31.73
C ARG A 147 -9.80 0.22 31.02
N CYS A 148 -10.25 1.22 31.75
CA CYS A 148 -11.00 2.36 31.25
C CYS A 148 -10.89 3.53 32.22
N PHE A 149 -11.20 4.73 31.74
CA PHE A 149 -11.36 5.90 32.58
C PHE A 149 -12.56 6.73 32.12
N SER A 150 -13.02 7.63 32.99
CA SER A 150 -14.01 8.67 32.70
C SER A 150 -13.57 9.98 33.32
N ARG A 151 -13.87 11.09 32.64
CA ARG A 151 -13.74 12.43 33.22
C ARG A 151 -14.83 12.67 34.25
N ASN A 152 -14.49 13.36 35.33
CA ASN A 152 -15.42 13.85 36.34
C ASN A 152 -15.27 15.37 36.46
N GLU A 153 -16.20 16.06 37.13
CA GLU A 153 -16.10 17.51 37.36
C GLU A 153 -14.82 17.90 38.12
N ASN A 154 -14.43 17.07 39.10
CA ASN A 154 -13.30 17.31 40.00
C ASN A 154 -12.04 16.51 39.66
N GLY A 155 -11.97 15.86 38.49
CA GLY A 155 -10.84 15.02 38.10
C GLY A 155 -11.21 13.88 37.15
N PHE A 156 -10.83 12.65 37.48
CA PHE A 156 -11.16 11.47 36.68
C PHE A 156 -11.31 10.19 37.52
N SER A 157 -12.13 9.25 37.04
CA SER A 157 -12.27 7.90 37.59
C SER A 157 -11.61 6.88 36.68
N VAL A 158 -11.06 5.81 37.25
CA VAL A 158 -10.49 4.69 36.51
C VAL A 158 -10.99 3.37 37.07
N ILE A 159 -11.00 2.35 36.21
CA ILE A 159 -11.01 0.95 36.64
C ILE A 159 -9.62 0.39 36.37
N ARG A 160 -8.96 -0.08 37.43
CA ARG A 160 -7.59 -0.58 37.40
C ARG A 160 -7.53 -2.01 37.89
N HIS A 161 -6.78 -2.84 37.18
CA HIS A 161 -6.47 -4.21 37.58
C HIS A 161 -5.12 -4.25 38.30
N ASP A 162 -5.13 -4.64 39.58
CA ASP A 162 -3.92 -4.89 40.35
C ASP A 162 -3.46 -6.34 40.10
N GLU A 163 -2.41 -6.50 39.29
CA GLU A 163 -1.87 -7.83 38.95
C GLU A 163 -1.28 -8.58 40.15
N ILE A 164 -0.81 -7.89 41.19
CA ILE A 164 -0.20 -8.54 42.36
C ILE A 164 -1.31 -9.10 43.25
N LYS A 165 -2.35 -8.31 43.48
CA LYS A 165 -3.47 -8.70 44.35
C LYS A 165 -4.57 -9.48 43.62
N GLN A 166 -4.54 -9.51 42.29
CA GLN A 166 -5.59 -10.09 41.43
C GLN A 166 -6.96 -9.49 41.74
N ARG A 167 -7.01 -8.17 41.92
CA ARG A 167 -8.22 -7.41 42.30
C ARG A 167 -8.49 -6.30 41.30
N LEU A 168 -9.77 -5.99 41.11
CA LEU A 168 -10.23 -4.86 40.32
C LEU A 168 -10.62 -3.72 41.26
N PHE A 169 -10.04 -2.55 41.03
CA PHE A 169 -10.33 -1.36 41.80
C PHE A 169 -10.98 -0.29 40.93
N LEU A 170 -12.02 0.34 41.47
CA LEU A 170 -12.56 1.60 40.97
C LEU A 170 -11.94 2.72 41.80
N GLU A 171 -11.10 3.54 41.19
CA GLU A 171 -10.36 4.60 41.87
C GLU A 171 -10.72 5.97 41.28
N THR A 172 -10.84 6.98 42.14
CA THR A 172 -11.06 8.37 41.72
C THR A 172 -9.85 9.21 42.05
N TYR A 173 -9.49 10.11 41.12
CA TYR A 173 -8.30 10.95 41.20
C TYR A 173 -8.68 12.42 41.00
N ALA A 174 -8.02 13.31 41.73
CA ALA A 174 -8.22 14.75 41.59
C ALA A 174 -7.57 15.30 40.30
N ASP A 175 -6.28 14.98 40.07
CA ASP A 175 -5.52 15.39 38.88
C ASP A 175 -4.26 14.52 38.74
N VAL A 176 -3.50 14.67 37.65
CA VAL A 176 -2.16 14.10 37.51
C VAL A 176 -1.13 15.13 38.00
N PRO A 177 -0.47 14.91 39.16
CA PRO A 177 0.54 15.83 39.67
C PRO A 177 1.74 15.91 38.74
N SER A 178 2.54 16.98 38.86
CA SER A 178 3.74 17.18 38.05
C SER A 178 4.66 15.95 38.11
N PHE A 179 5.16 15.54 36.94
CA PHE A 179 5.89 14.29 36.67
C PHE A 179 7.02 13.97 37.66
N ASP A 180 7.58 15.00 38.29
CA ASP A 180 8.74 14.90 39.18
C ASP A 180 8.41 14.36 40.58
N LYS A 181 7.14 14.37 41.01
CA LYS A 181 6.79 14.08 42.41
C LYS A 181 6.31 12.66 42.69
N GLY A 182 5.91 11.88 41.67
CA GLY A 182 5.55 10.46 41.82
C GLY A 182 4.42 10.12 42.80
N GLU A 183 3.81 11.11 43.45
CA GLU A 183 2.77 10.92 44.46
C GLU A 183 1.41 10.69 43.80
N SER A 184 0.65 9.75 44.36
CA SER A 184 -0.70 9.41 43.91
C SER A 184 -1.71 10.39 44.48
N THR A 185 -2.69 10.82 43.67
CA THR A 185 -3.77 11.75 44.03
C THR A 185 -5.12 11.05 44.21
N VAL A 186 -5.09 9.76 44.60
CA VAL A 186 -6.31 8.97 44.86
C VAL A 186 -7.14 9.67 45.93
N LEU A 187 -8.40 9.95 45.60
CA LEU A 187 -9.40 10.47 46.52
C LEU A 187 -10.20 9.33 47.17
N SER A 188 -10.59 8.33 46.38
CA SER A 188 -11.30 7.15 46.86
C SER A 188 -10.92 5.92 46.06
N SER A 189 -10.99 4.75 46.70
CA SER A 189 -10.68 3.45 46.11
C SER A 189 -11.72 2.44 46.59
N PHE A 190 -12.37 1.77 45.64
CA PHE A 190 -13.40 0.77 45.89
C PHE A 190 -12.93 -0.55 45.27
N ASP A 191 -12.98 -1.63 46.05
CA ASP A 191 -12.70 -2.98 45.56
C ASP A 191 -13.96 -3.52 44.88
N ILE A 192 -13.92 -3.57 43.55
CA ILE A 192 -15.05 -4.02 42.74
C ILE A 192 -14.93 -5.49 42.34
N THR A 193 -14.07 -6.24 43.03
CA THR A 193 -13.98 -7.69 42.89
C THR A 193 -15.25 -8.33 43.47
N TYR A 194 -16.29 -8.48 42.65
CA TYR A 194 -17.56 -9.16 42.96
C TYR A 194 -17.30 -10.67 43.24
N ASP A 195 -17.30 -11.01 44.54
CA ASP A 195 -17.14 -12.33 45.20
C ASP A 195 -15.69 -12.84 45.43
N ASP A 196 -15.50 -13.59 46.52
CA ASP A 196 -14.23 -14.20 46.99
C ASP A 196 -13.67 -15.23 46.00
N GLN A 197 -14.51 -15.77 45.12
CA GLN A 197 -14.11 -16.66 44.01
C GLN A 197 -13.75 -15.90 42.72
N ASN A 198 -13.84 -14.56 42.73
CA ASN A 198 -13.56 -13.67 41.61
C ASN A 198 -14.31 -14.10 40.32
N ILE A 199 -15.59 -13.74 40.19
CA ILE A 199 -16.38 -14.06 38.98
C ILE A 199 -15.76 -13.41 37.71
N PHE A 200 -14.83 -12.44 37.85
CA PHE A 200 -14.08 -11.79 36.76
C PHE A 200 -12.83 -12.53 36.29
N ASN A 201 -12.53 -13.73 36.83
CA ASN A 201 -11.30 -14.46 36.54
C ASN A 201 -11.27 -15.20 35.18
N CYS A 202 -12.32 -15.11 34.37
CA CYS A 202 -12.38 -15.78 33.07
C CYS A 202 -11.95 -14.85 31.92
N ASP A 203 -10.71 -14.91 31.43
CA ASP A 203 -10.24 -14.33 30.15
C ASP A 203 -10.61 -12.85 29.77
N TRP A 204 -11.03 -12.02 30.73
CA TRP A 204 -11.48 -10.63 30.50
C TRP A 204 -10.36 -9.61 30.26
N LYS A 205 -9.13 -10.05 29.96
CA LYS A 205 -8.08 -9.14 29.46
C LYS A 205 -8.50 -8.43 28.17
N ASN A 206 -9.44 -9.01 27.43
CA ASN A 206 -9.94 -8.53 26.13
C ASN A 206 -11.34 -7.91 26.19
N ASP A 207 -12.01 -7.92 27.36
CA ASP A 207 -13.40 -7.49 27.45
C ASP A 207 -13.51 -5.97 27.60
N ARG A 208 -14.55 -5.40 26.98
CA ARG A 208 -14.80 -3.95 27.01
C ARG A 208 -15.29 -3.54 28.39
N THR A 209 -14.51 -2.71 29.08
CA THR A 209 -14.88 -2.09 30.36
C THR A 209 -15.24 -0.64 30.14
N THR A 210 -16.29 -0.16 30.81
CA THR A 210 -16.66 1.26 30.79
C THR A 210 -16.96 1.74 32.20
N ILE A 211 -16.75 3.04 32.43
CA ILE A 211 -17.10 3.71 33.67
C ILE A 211 -17.75 5.05 33.34
N THR A 212 -18.74 5.42 34.14
CA THR A 212 -19.43 6.70 34.09
C THR A 212 -19.62 7.15 35.52
N THR A 213 -19.04 8.31 35.85
CA THR A 213 -19.16 8.91 37.16
C THR A 213 -19.93 10.21 37.04
N LEU A 214 -20.90 10.41 37.92
CA LEU A 214 -21.77 11.58 37.92
C LEU A 214 -21.83 12.17 39.33
N THR A 215 -21.72 13.50 39.41
CA THR A 215 -22.04 14.26 40.62
C THR A 215 -23.56 14.34 40.74
N VAL A 216 -24.12 13.89 41.86
CA VAL A 216 -25.58 13.88 42.08
C VAL A 216 -25.98 15.18 42.75
N THR A 217 -26.75 16.03 42.05
CA THR A 217 -27.30 17.25 42.65
C THR A 217 -28.59 16.96 43.42
N GLN A 218 -29.05 17.89 44.26
CA GLN A 218 -30.32 17.75 44.99
C GLN A 218 -31.53 17.58 44.04
N GLU A 219 -31.50 18.18 42.86
CA GLU A 219 -32.55 18.05 41.84
C GLU A 219 -32.60 16.63 41.25
N ASP A 220 -31.45 15.95 41.19
CA ASP A 220 -31.33 14.62 40.56
C ASP A 220 -31.72 13.48 41.52
N HIS A 221 -31.72 13.73 42.83
CA HIS A 221 -31.85 12.69 43.87
C HIS A 221 -33.08 11.80 43.68
N ASP A 222 -34.27 12.38 43.52
CA ASP A 222 -35.53 11.59 43.43
C ASP A 222 -35.53 10.63 42.23
N PHE A 223 -35.06 11.10 41.07
CA PHE A 223 -34.93 10.24 39.89
C PHE A 223 -33.95 9.09 40.14
N MET A 224 -32.80 9.40 40.74
CA MET A 224 -31.73 8.40 40.93
C MET A 224 -32.13 7.34 41.97
N LEU A 225 -32.75 7.74 43.09
CA LEU A 225 -33.26 6.80 44.10
C LEU A 225 -34.26 5.82 43.48
N LYS A 226 -35.20 6.32 42.65
CA LYS A 226 -36.20 5.49 41.98
C LYS A 226 -35.61 4.63 40.86
N LEU A 227 -34.61 5.13 40.13
CA LEU A 227 -33.98 4.40 39.02
C LEU A 227 -33.17 3.20 39.52
N PHE A 228 -32.47 3.36 40.65
CA PHE A 228 -31.64 2.30 41.24
C PHE A 228 -32.35 1.52 42.36
N GLY A 229 -33.51 1.97 42.82
CA GLY A 229 -34.29 1.27 43.85
C GLY A 229 -33.67 1.37 45.25
N VAL A 230 -32.94 2.44 45.54
CA VAL A 230 -32.19 2.63 46.79
C VAL A 230 -32.82 3.70 47.70
N ALA A 231 -32.55 3.60 49.00
CA ALA A 231 -33.02 4.57 50.00
C ALA A 231 -32.16 5.83 50.07
N THR A 232 -30.85 5.70 49.80
CA THR A 232 -29.87 6.79 49.84
C THR A 232 -28.94 6.69 48.63
N ILE A 233 -28.44 7.84 48.17
CA ILE A 233 -27.43 7.91 47.13
C ILE A 233 -26.33 8.87 47.58
N GLY A 234 -25.08 8.56 47.25
CA GLY A 234 -23.95 9.40 47.59
C GLY A 234 -23.88 10.65 46.72
N GLU A 235 -22.99 11.57 47.08
CA GLU A 235 -22.69 12.75 46.25
C GLU A 235 -22.12 12.38 44.87
N GLN A 236 -21.47 11.22 44.77
CA GLN A 236 -21.00 10.65 43.51
C GLN A 236 -21.64 9.28 43.28
N LEU A 237 -22.19 9.09 42.08
CA LEU A 237 -22.60 7.77 41.60
C LEU A 237 -21.60 7.27 40.58
N HIS A 238 -21.15 6.02 40.76
CA HIS A 238 -20.35 5.31 39.78
C HIS A 238 -21.17 4.21 39.13
N ILE A 239 -21.32 4.27 37.82
CA ILE A 239 -21.85 3.18 37.01
C ILE A 239 -20.70 2.63 36.20
N PHE A 240 -20.56 1.31 36.21
CA PHE A 240 -19.54 0.66 35.40
C PHE A 240 -20.11 -0.56 34.71
N SER A 241 -19.49 -0.92 33.60
CA SER A 241 -19.83 -2.12 32.87
C SER A 241 -18.60 -2.97 32.63
N ILE A 242 -18.77 -4.28 32.71
CA ILE A 242 -17.77 -5.25 32.32
C ILE A 242 -18.44 -6.17 31.30
N ALA A 243 -17.95 -6.12 30.06
CA ALA A 243 -18.61 -6.71 28.90
C ALA A 243 -20.08 -6.23 28.77
N GLY A 244 -21.05 -7.13 28.89
CA GLY A 244 -22.48 -6.85 28.82
C GLY A 244 -23.17 -6.62 30.17
N GLN A 245 -22.45 -6.66 31.28
CA GLN A 245 -23.04 -6.50 32.61
C GLN A 245 -22.89 -5.05 33.09
N VAL A 246 -23.97 -4.43 33.55
CA VAL A 246 -23.98 -3.06 34.08
C VAL A 246 -24.20 -3.10 35.60
N PHE A 247 -23.32 -2.44 36.33
CA PHE A 247 -23.31 -2.34 37.77
C PHE A 247 -23.38 -0.89 38.23
N ALA A 248 -24.00 -0.66 39.39
CA ALA A 248 -23.96 0.61 40.10
C ALA A 248 -23.26 0.40 41.45
N LEU A 249 -22.35 1.32 41.78
CA LEU A 249 -21.74 1.42 43.11
C LEU A 249 -22.61 2.33 43.97
N LEU A 250 -23.17 1.79 45.03
CA LEU A 250 -24.14 2.45 45.88
C LEU A 250 -23.61 2.54 47.31
N PRO A 251 -23.88 3.61 48.06
CA PRO A 251 -23.49 3.69 49.46
C PRO A 251 -24.28 2.66 50.28
N GLN A 252 -23.64 2.07 51.28
CA GLN A 252 -24.30 1.24 52.29
C GLN A 252 -24.32 1.98 53.63
N ASP A 253 -25.04 1.45 54.63
CA ASP A 253 -25.05 2.00 55.98
C ASP A 253 -23.61 2.18 56.51
N PRO A 254 -23.33 3.27 57.23
CA PRO A 254 -21.99 3.57 57.73
C PRO A 254 -21.44 2.51 58.69
N ASP A 255 -22.30 1.63 59.22
CA ASP A 255 -21.93 0.51 60.09
C ASP A 255 -21.61 -0.79 59.33
N ALA A 256 -21.84 -0.84 58.01
CA ALA A 256 -21.51 -2.00 57.16
C ALA A 256 -20.07 -1.93 56.65
N ASP A 257 -19.36 -3.06 56.61
CA ASP A 257 -18.03 -3.18 55.99
C ASP A 257 -18.10 -4.20 54.84
N PRO A 258 -17.87 -3.82 53.57
CA PRO A 258 -17.54 -2.46 53.10
C PRO A 258 -18.72 -1.47 53.18
N HIS A 259 -18.41 -0.17 53.29
CA HIS A 259 -19.40 0.93 53.32
C HIS A 259 -20.11 1.18 51.96
N TYR A 260 -20.08 0.21 51.04
CA TYR A 260 -20.66 0.31 49.71
C TYR A 260 -21.16 -1.05 49.23
N LEU A 261 -22.18 -1.00 48.38
CA LEU A 261 -22.78 -2.15 47.72
C LEU A 261 -22.58 -2.03 46.20
N ILE A 262 -22.24 -3.14 45.56
CA ILE A 262 -22.24 -3.25 44.09
C ILE A 262 -23.52 -3.97 43.69
N GLU A 263 -24.41 -3.27 43.02
CA GLU A 263 -25.66 -3.84 42.54
C GLU A 263 -25.64 -4.02 41.02
N MET A 264 -25.96 -5.23 40.55
CA MET A 264 -26.12 -5.51 39.13
C MET A 264 -27.46 -4.97 38.65
N GLN A 265 -27.42 -4.02 37.73
CA GLN A 265 -28.60 -3.31 37.23
C GLN A 265 -29.21 -4.00 36.00
N CYS A 266 -28.36 -4.58 35.14
CA CYS A 266 -28.80 -5.26 33.93
C CYS A 266 -27.68 -6.14 33.34
N THR A 267 -28.07 -7.21 32.64
CA THR A 267 -27.18 -8.01 31.79
C THR A 267 -27.64 -7.96 30.34
N TYR A 268 -26.71 -7.74 29.43
CA TYR A 268 -26.90 -7.72 27.99
C TYR A 268 -26.09 -8.83 27.32
N ALA A 269 -26.58 -9.31 26.17
CA ALA A 269 -25.83 -10.26 25.34
C ALA A 269 -24.70 -9.59 24.53
N ALA A 270 -24.74 -8.26 24.38
CA ALA A 270 -23.71 -7.47 23.73
C ALA A 270 -22.94 -6.64 24.76
N SER A 271 -21.70 -6.26 24.44
CA SER A 271 -20.92 -5.37 25.31
C SER A 271 -21.49 -3.95 25.34
N VAL A 272 -21.28 -3.27 26.46
CA VAL A 272 -21.68 -1.88 26.66
C VAL A 272 -20.55 -0.96 26.19
N ASP A 273 -20.89 0.03 25.37
CA ASP A 273 -19.95 1.01 24.84
C ASP A 273 -19.79 2.22 25.78
N PHE A 274 -20.89 2.70 26.35
CA PHE A 274 -20.93 3.70 27.42
C PHE A 274 -22.36 3.84 27.99
N VAL A 275 -22.48 4.49 29.14
CA VAL A 275 -23.76 4.83 29.78
C VAL A 275 -23.87 6.34 29.93
N ARG A 276 -25.06 6.92 29.71
CA ARG A 276 -25.34 8.32 30.02
C ARG A 276 -26.61 8.48 30.80
N ILE A 277 -26.59 9.38 31.78
CA ILE A 277 -27.75 9.69 32.59
C ILE A 277 -28.12 11.14 32.39
N PHE A 278 -29.39 11.39 32.16
CA PHE A 278 -30.01 12.70 32.02
C PHE A 278 -31.17 12.78 33.03
N PRO A 279 -30.88 13.06 34.31
CA PRO A 279 -31.91 13.08 35.35
C PRO A 279 -33.03 14.07 35.05
N LYS A 280 -32.69 15.27 34.56
CA LYS A 280 -33.66 16.31 34.15
C LYS A 280 -34.61 15.86 33.05
N SER A 281 -34.18 14.94 32.21
CA SER A 281 -34.99 14.36 31.12
C SER A 281 -35.63 13.02 31.50
N ASN A 282 -35.47 12.56 32.75
CA ASN A 282 -35.94 11.25 33.23
C ASN A 282 -35.42 10.06 32.39
N LEU A 283 -34.15 10.12 31.96
CA LEU A 283 -33.56 9.13 31.06
C LEU A 283 -32.20 8.64 31.54
N CYS A 284 -31.97 7.33 31.44
CA CYS A 284 -30.65 6.72 31.46
C CYS A 284 -30.50 5.87 30.19
N LEU A 285 -29.48 6.16 29.39
CA LEU A 285 -29.24 5.56 28.08
C LEU A 285 -28.02 4.65 28.16
N VAL A 286 -28.21 3.37 27.83
CA VAL A 286 -27.13 2.38 27.75
C VAL A 286 -26.88 2.06 26.28
N TYR A 287 -25.69 2.42 25.78
CA TYR A 287 -25.30 2.20 24.39
C TYR A 287 -24.57 0.87 24.29
N LEU A 288 -25.03 0.00 23.38
CA LEU A 288 -24.49 -1.34 23.18
C LEU A 288 -23.70 -1.43 21.88
N SER A 289 -22.64 -2.22 21.88
CA SER A 289 -21.76 -2.45 20.73
C SER A 289 -22.44 -3.08 19.50
N CYS A 290 -23.65 -3.63 19.68
CA CYS A 290 -24.50 -4.12 18.61
C CYS A 290 -25.32 -3.03 17.89
N GLY A 291 -25.13 -1.75 18.25
CA GLY A 291 -25.89 -0.63 17.67
C GLY A 291 -27.31 -0.52 18.23
N SER A 292 -27.54 -1.03 19.44
CA SER A 292 -28.80 -0.85 20.18
C SER A 292 -28.59 0.11 21.34
N VAL A 293 -29.63 0.87 21.68
CA VAL A 293 -29.65 1.76 22.84
C VAL A 293 -30.80 1.34 23.73
N ASP A 294 -30.49 0.95 24.97
CA ASP A 294 -31.50 0.68 25.98
C ASP A 294 -31.79 1.94 26.79
N MET A 295 -33.05 2.35 26.81
CA MET A 295 -33.52 3.56 27.47
C MET A 295 -34.22 3.17 28.77
N TRP A 296 -33.64 3.54 29.89
CA TRP A 296 -34.23 3.39 31.22
C TRP A 296 -34.87 4.71 31.64
N PHE A 297 -36.05 4.65 32.23
CA PHE A 297 -36.78 5.82 32.70
C PHE A 297 -37.65 5.43 33.90
N VAL A 298 -38.03 6.39 34.73
CA VAL A 298 -38.97 6.17 35.82
C VAL A 298 -40.36 6.58 35.35
N SER A 299 -41.27 5.62 35.23
CA SER A 299 -42.64 5.89 34.80
C SER A 299 -43.33 6.83 35.78
N LYS A 300 -43.96 7.90 35.28
CA LYS A 300 -44.74 8.82 36.12
C LYS A 300 -46.08 8.22 36.54
N LEU A 301 -46.59 7.25 35.79
CA LEU A 301 -47.83 6.55 36.13
C LEU A 301 -47.63 5.53 37.26
N THR A 302 -46.52 4.79 37.23
CA THR A 302 -46.27 3.67 38.17
C THR A 302 -45.23 3.98 39.23
N GLY A 303 -44.38 4.99 39.01
CA GLY A 303 -43.23 5.30 39.87
C GLY A 303 -42.09 4.29 39.77
N LEU A 304 -42.18 3.31 38.85
CA LEU A 304 -41.23 2.22 38.70
C LEU A 304 -40.29 2.43 37.51
N LYS A 305 -39.09 1.86 37.61
CA LYS A 305 -38.13 1.77 36.51
C LYS A 305 -38.73 0.97 35.36
N GLN A 306 -38.81 1.58 34.20
CA GLN A 306 -39.19 0.97 32.93
C GLN A 306 -38.04 1.05 31.92
N ARG A 307 -38.11 0.19 30.91
CA ARG A 307 -37.06 0.04 29.90
C ARG A 307 -37.65 -0.06 28.51
N ARG A 308 -36.97 0.54 27.53
CA ARG A 308 -37.31 0.44 26.11
C ARG A 308 -36.04 0.40 25.28
N MET A 309 -35.90 -0.62 24.45
CA MET A 309 -34.77 -0.74 23.55
C MET A 309 -35.10 -0.12 22.19
N TYR A 310 -34.13 0.62 21.64
CA TYR A 310 -34.19 1.18 20.30
C TYR A 310 -33.00 0.67 19.47
N PHE A 311 -33.26 0.19 18.27
CA PHE A 311 -32.22 -0.31 17.36
C PHE A 311 -31.83 0.78 16.37
N VAL A 312 -30.54 1.12 16.32
CA VAL A 312 -30.00 2.26 15.54
C VAL A 312 -29.67 1.88 14.10
N GLY A 313 -29.41 0.60 13.81
CA GLY A 313 -29.36 0.07 12.43
C GLY A 313 -27.99 -0.12 11.78
N ALA A 314 -26.86 0.18 12.43
CA ALA A 314 -25.52 -0.10 11.88
C ALA A 314 -24.44 -0.05 12.99
N LYS A 315 -23.24 -0.61 12.72
CA LYS A 315 -22.04 -0.27 13.49
C LYS A 315 -21.55 1.10 13.01
N TRP A 316 -21.51 2.08 13.90
CA TRP A 316 -20.93 3.40 13.65
C TRP A 316 -19.40 3.32 13.52
N LEU A 317 -18.82 4.14 12.65
CA LEU A 317 -17.37 4.32 12.54
C LEU A 317 -16.84 5.17 13.70
N ASP A 318 -17.54 6.25 13.99
CA ASP A 318 -17.25 7.16 15.10
C ASP A 318 -18.56 7.77 15.62
N PHE A 319 -18.53 8.24 16.87
CA PHE A 319 -19.71 8.81 17.52
C PHE A 319 -19.35 9.86 18.56
N ASP A 320 -20.29 10.76 18.80
CA ASP A 320 -20.21 11.75 19.87
C ASP A 320 -21.55 11.81 20.61
N GLY A 321 -21.52 11.47 21.89
CA GLY A 321 -22.66 11.59 22.80
C GLY A 321 -22.53 12.76 23.79
N SER A 322 -21.57 13.67 23.60
CA SER A 322 -21.17 14.67 24.59
C SER A 322 -22.12 15.85 24.74
N SER A 323 -23.14 15.95 23.91
CA SER A 323 -24.11 17.04 23.94
C SER A 323 -24.87 17.13 25.27
N ASP A 324 -24.90 18.31 25.88
CA ASP A 324 -25.68 18.56 27.11
C ASP A 324 -27.19 18.34 26.89
N ASN A 325 -27.66 18.46 25.65
CA ASN A 325 -29.07 18.26 25.29
C ASN A 325 -29.45 16.77 25.17
N GLY A 326 -28.49 15.85 25.36
CA GLY A 326 -28.70 14.41 25.24
C GLY A 326 -28.82 13.90 23.80
N ASP A 327 -28.49 14.73 22.82
CA ASP A 327 -28.39 14.31 21.41
C ASP A 327 -27.16 13.42 21.22
N PHE A 328 -27.35 12.32 20.50
CA PHE A 328 -26.30 11.39 20.10
C PHE A 328 -26.03 11.51 18.60
N TYR A 329 -24.77 11.73 18.24
CA TYR A 329 -24.33 11.89 16.86
C TYR A 329 -23.45 10.72 16.47
N TYR A 330 -23.63 10.18 15.28
CA TYR A 330 -22.75 9.15 14.74
C TYR A 330 -22.62 9.24 13.22
N THR A 331 -21.53 8.69 12.69
CA THR A 331 -21.31 8.46 11.27
C THR A 331 -21.12 6.97 11.00
N ASP A 332 -21.72 6.46 9.93
CA ASP A 332 -21.50 5.10 9.41
C ASP A 332 -20.65 5.09 8.13
N GLY A 333 -20.16 6.25 7.70
CA GLY A 333 -19.40 6.43 6.45
C GLY A 333 -20.26 6.81 5.25
N GLU A 334 -21.58 6.57 5.29
CA GLU A 334 -22.52 6.94 4.23
C GLU A 334 -23.37 8.15 4.62
N GLN A 335 -23.76 8.22 5.89
CA GLN A 335 -24.60 9.25 6.47
C GLN A 335 -24.09 9.69 7.83
N ILE A 336 -24.44 10.91 8.18
CA ILE A 336 -24.31 11.45 9.53
C ILE A 336 -25.70 11.53 10.13
N VAL A 337 -25.84 10.98 11.34
CA VAL A 337 -27.13 10.81 11.99
C VAL A 337 -27.10 11.47 13.37
N ARG A 338 -28.18 12.21 13.68
CA ARG A 338 -28.52 12.67 15.02
C ARG A 338 -29.69 11.85 15.55
N LEU A 339 -29.52 11.27 16.72
CA LEU A 339 -30.57 10.66 17.52
C LEU A 339 -30.86 11.53 18.73
N ARG A 340 -32.14 11.77 18.99
CA ARG A 340 -32.60 12.49 20.16
C ARG A 340 -33.61 11.64 20.91
N TYR A 341 -33.40 11.49 22.22
CA TYR A 341 -34.24 10.68 23.08
C TYR A 341 -35.06 11.58 23.99
N GLU A 342 -36.38 11.39 24.00
CA GLU A 342 -37.30 12.20 24.79
C GLU A 342 -38.27 11.30 25.53
N TYR A 343 -38.42 11.53 26.84
CA TYR A 343 -39.48 10.92 27.63
C TYR A 343 -40.75 11.78 27.51
N ASP A 344 -41.84 11.21 27.00
CA ASP A 344 -43.14 11.89 26.92
C ASP A 344 -43.97 11.54 28.14
N GLU A 345 -44.12 12.53 29.05
CA GLU A 345 -44.86 12.40 30.30
C GLU A 345 -46.35 12.09 30.10
N LEU A 346 -46.96 12.56 29.01
CA LEU A 346 -48.39 12.35 28.73
C LEU A 346 -48.67 10.91 28.32
N THR A 347 -47.72 10.30 27.61
CA THR A 347 -47.84 8.91 27.13
C THR A 347 -47.07 7.91 27.98
N ASP A 348 -46.35 8.37 29.01
CA ASP A 348 -45.49 7.57 29.88
C ASP A 348 -44.51 6.70 29.08
N SER A 349 -43.96 7.25 27.98
CA SER A 349 -43.16 6.47 27.04
C SER A 349 -42.00 7.25 26.42
N CYS A 350 -40.89 6.57 26.14
CA CYS A 350 -39.75 7.18 25.45
C CYS A 350 -39.94 7.19 23.93
N ARG A 351 -39.64 8.31 23.30
CA ARG A 351 -39.58 8.50 21.85
C ARG A 351 -38.16 8.77 21.40
N THR A 352 -37.84 8.27 20.21
CA THR A 352 -36.56 8.52 19.56
C THR A 352 -36.81 9.28 18.26
N HIS A 353 -36.17 10.44 18.11
CA HIS A 353 -36.21 11.21 16.87
C HIS A 353 -34.89 11.00 16.13
N ARG A 354 -34.99 10.52 14.89
CA ARG A 354 -33.83 10.29 14.01
C ARG A 354 -33.81 11.33 12.90
N CYS A 355 -32.69 12.04 12.77
CA CYS A 355 -32.43 12.95 11.65
C CYS A 355 -31.12 12.51 10.98
N ALA A 356 -31.17 12.18 9.69
CA ALA A 356 -30.01 11.72 8.93
C ALA A 356 -29.71 12.67 7.77
N LYS A 357 -28.43 12.87 7.49
CA LYS A 357 -27.92 13.57 6.31
C LYS A 357 -27.00 12.64 5.56
N SER A 358 -27.31 12.35 4.30
CA SER A 358 -26.51 11.49 3.43
C SER A 358 -25.27 12.26 2.97
N ILE A 359 -24.13 12.02 3.62
CA ILE A 359 -22.86 12.70 3.34
C ILE A 359 -21.78 11.61 3.36
N PRO A 360 -21.47 11.00 2.20
CA PRO A 360 -20.56 9.87 2.14
C PRO A 360 -19.10 10.28 2.38
N GLY A 361 -18.31 9.36 2.93
CA GLY A 361 -16.89 9.53 3.21
C GLY A 361 -16.59 10.24 4.53
N MET A 362 -17.54 10.28 5.47
CA MET A 362 -17.34 10.87 6.81
C MET A 362 -16.84 9.81 7.79
N VAL A 363 -15.64 10.03 8.33
CA VAL A 363 -14.89 9.03 9.11
C VAL A 363 -14.94 9.29 10.61
N ALA A 364 -15.02 10.55 11.02
CA ALA A 364 -15.04 10.93 12.44
C ALA A 364 -15.96 12.13 12.68
N CYS A 365 -16.53 12.24 13.88
CA CYS A 365 -17.41 13.37 14.23
C CYS A 365 -17.33 13.73 15.72
N THR A 366 -17.42 15.03 16.03
CA THR A 366 -17.50 15.52 17.40
C THR A 366 -18.45 16.72 17.52
N TYR A 367 -19.18 16.78 18.63
CA TYR A 367 -20.13 17.86 18.88
C TYR A 367 -19.44 19.03 19.61
N VAL A 368 -19.74 20.25 19.15
CA VAL A 368 -19.17 21.47 19.71
C VAL A 368 -20.27 22.25 20.43
N GLN A 369 -20.27 22.17 21.76
CA GLN A 369 -21.34 22.70 22.62
C GLN A 369 -21.62 24.19 22.38
N HIS A 370 -20.59 25.03 22.41
CA HIS A 370 -20.73 26.49 22.34
C HIS A 370 -21.20 27.02 20.97
N SER A 371 -20.99 26.25 19.89
CA SER A 371 -21.41 26.61 18.54
C SER A 371 -22.62 25.82 18.05
N GLU A 372 -23.16 24.93 18.90
CA GLU A 372 -24.28 24.03 18.61
C GLU A 372 -24.16 23.26 17.28
N GLN A 373 -22.96 22.79 16.94
CA GLN A 373 -22.70 22.16 15.63
C GLN A 373 -21.85 20.91 15.73
N LEU A 374 -22.04 20.04 14.75
CA LEU A 374 -21.23 18.86 14.57
C LEU A 374 -20.06 19.19 13.65
N VAL A 375 -18.83 18.94 14.12
CA VAL A 375 -17.63 18.99 13.29
C VAL A 375 -17.30 17.57 12.88
N CYS A 376 -17.15 17.34 11.58
CA CYS A 376 -16.86 16.03 11.01
C CYS A 376 -15.55 16.07 10.25
N LEU A 377 -14.83 14.97 10.27
CA LEU A 377 -13.65 14.74 9.43
C LEU A 377 -14.01 13.69 8.38
N SER A 378 -13.51 13.90 7.17
CA SER A 378 -13.77 13.04 6.03
C SER A 378 -12.53 12.25 5.60
N GLU A 379 -12.71 11.26 4.74
CA GLU A 379 -11.65 10.42 4.17
C GLU A 379 -10.58 11.23 3.43
N ASN A 380 -10.92 12.42 2.92
CA ASN A 380 -9.97 13.31 2.24
C ASN A 380 -9.26 14.27 3.21
N ASN A 381 -9.39 14.04 4.52
CA ASN A 381 -8.80 14.83 5.59
C ASN A 381 -9.27 16.30 5.66
N ILE A 382 -10.45 16.61 5.13
CA ILE A 382 -11.10 17.92 5.26
C ILE A 382 -12.10 17.90 6.41
N PHE A 383 -12.11 18.97 7.20
CA PHE A 383 -13.08 19.22 8.26
C PHE A 383 -14.34 19.89 7.69
N TYR A 384 -15.50 19.37 8.08
CA TYR A 384 -16.81 19.87 7.72
C TYR A 384 -17.59 20.29 8.96
N ARG A 385 -18.31 21.40 8.85
CA ARG A 385 -19.22 21.90 9.88
C ARG A 385 -20.65 21.61 9.46
N ILE A 386 -21.33 20.75 10.20
CA ILE A 386 -22.67 20.28 9.86
C ILE A 386 -23.64 20.71 10.96
N GLY A 387 -24.54 21.61 10.61
CA GLY A 387 -25.61 22.06 11.49
C GLY A 387 -26.85 21.17 11.32
N PHE A 388 -27.40 20.65 12.42
CA PHE A 388 -28.73 20.06 12.42
C PHE A 388 -29.73 21.15 12.82
N SER A 389 -30.58 21.60 11.89
CA SER A 389 -31.57 22.63 12.19
C SER A 389 -32.44 22.20 13.38
N LYS A 390 -32.64 23.10 14.35
CA LYS A 390 -33.68 22.95 15.36
C LYS A 390 -35.00 22.86 14.59
N HIS A 391 -35.74 21.76 14.70
CA HIS A 391 -37.08 21.67 14.13
C HIS A 391 -37.96 22.68 14.89
N THR A 392 -38.07 23.90 14.38
CA THR A 392 -39.27 24.69 14.60
C THR A 392 -40.41 23.92 13.95
N LYS A 393 -41.21 23.24 14.78
CA LYS A 393 -42.56 22.83 14.39
C LYS A 393 -43.38 24.09 14.16
N ASN A 394 -43.20 24.77 13.03
CA ASN A 394 -44.02 25.89 12.60
C ASN A 394 -44.24 25.75 11.09
N ASN A 395 -45.42 25.28 10.70
CA ASN A 395 -46.21 25.66 9.53
C ASN A 395 -45.50 26.31 8.32
N ALA A 396 -44.39 25.76 7.82
CA ALA A 396 -43.67 26.33 6.68
C ALA A 396 -43.93 25.58 5.36
N HIS A 397 -44.96 24.73 5.29
CA HIS A 397 -45.42 24.16 4.00
C HIS A 397 -46.38 25.09 3.24
N GLY A 398 -46.72 26.26 3.81
CA GLY A 398 -47.60 27.25 3.17
C GLY A 398 -46.92 28.48 2.55
N ASP A 399 -45.66 28.78 2.90
CA ASP A 399 -45.01 30.06 2.50
C ASP A 399 -43.86 29.92 1.49
N ILE A 400 -43.35 28.71 1.20
CA ILE A 400 -42.29 28.53 0.19
C ILE A 400 -42.79 28.90 -1.23
N LEU A 401 -44.11 28.85 -1.46
CA LEU A 401 -44.72 29.19 -2.75
C LEU A 401 -44.96 30.70 -2.96
N LYS A 402 -44.81 31.54 -1.93
CA LYS A 402 -45.08 33.00 -2.06
C LYS A 402 -43.86 33.84 -2.42
N ASP A 403 -42.64 33.31 -2.26
CA ASP A 403 -41.40 34.06 -2.48
C ASP A 403 -40.55 33.50 -3.64
N LEU A 404 -41.19 33.03 -4.71
CA LEU A 404 -40.52 32.76 -6.00
C LEU A 404 -40.23 34.08 -6.71
N THR A 405 -39.30 34.86 -6.17
CA THR A 405 -38.68 35.99 -6.88
C THR A 405 -37.64 35.47 -7.88
N PRO A 406 -37.42 36.15 -9.02
CA PRO A 406 -36.39 35.77 -9.98
C PRO A 406 -34.99 35.64 -9.37
N SER A 407 -34.68 36.46 -8.36
CA SER A 407 -33.42 36.41 -7.59
C SER A 407 -33.28 35.14 -6.75
N PHE A 408 -34.37 34.63 -6.17
CA PHE A 408 -34.36 33.38 -5.41
C PHE A 408 -34.22 32.17 -6.33
N LEU A 409 -34.85 32.22 -7.51
CA LEU A 409 -34.68 31.23 -8.58
C LEU A 409 -33.26 31.21 -9.15
N GLU A 410 -32.64 32.36 -9.38
CA GLU A 410 -31.23 32.45 -9.77
C GLU A 410 -30.28 31.94 -8.68
N SER A 411 -30.59 32.22 -7.40
CA SER A 411 -29.83 31.65 -6.27
C SER A 411 -29.96 30.13 -6.24
N LEU A 412 -31.17 29.59 -6.36
CA LEU A 412 -31.42 28.14 -6.40
C LEU A 412 -30.73 27.47 -7.60
N LEU A 413 -30.70 28.12 -8.76
CA LEU A 413 -30.00 27.61 -9.94
C LEU A 413 -28.48 27.65 -9.75
N LYS A 414 -27.95 28.70 -9.11
CA LYS A 414 -26.53 28.77 -8.72
C LYS A 414 -26.18 27.70 -7.69
N ASP A 415 -27.02 27.48 -6.70
CA ASP A 415 -26.85 26.48 -5.65
C ASP A 415 -26.96 25.06 -6.22
N ALA A 416 -27.89 24.82 -7.16
CA ALA A 416 -28.01 23.56 -7.88
C ALA A 416 -26.80 23.30 -8.78
N HIS A 417 -26.27 24.32 -9.46
CA HIS A 417 -25.05 24.20 -10.25
C HIS A 417 -23.81 23.97 -9.37
N ALA A 418 -23.75 24.61 -8.19
CA ALA A 418 -22.71 24.35 -7.20
C ALA A 418 -22.81 22.91 -6.67
N LEU A 419 -24.01 22.41 -6.35
CA LEU A 419 -24.27 21.03 -5.94
C LEU A 419 -23.82 20.02 -7.00
N ALA A 420 -24.15 20.24 -8.28
CA ALA A 420 -23.68 19.38 -9.37
C ALA A 420 -22.15 19.36 -9.51
N LEU A 421 -21.47 20.48 -9.23
CA LEU A 421 -20.01 20.54 -9.17
C LEU A 421 -19.46 19.81 -7.92
N PHE A 422 -20.13 19.93 -6.77
CA PHE A 422 -19.77 19.24 -5.53
C PHE A 422 -20.00 17.73 -5.61
N GLU A 423 -21.02 17.25 -6.33
CA GLU A 423 -21.27 15.82 -6.56
C GLU A 423 -20.14 15.15 -7.36
N GLN A 424 -19.48 15.88 -8.26
CA GLN A 424 -18.33 15.38 -9.02
C GLN A 424 -17.00 15.49 -8.26
N GLN A 425 -16.95 16.25 -7.17
CA GLN A 425 -15.72 16.53 -6.43
C GLN A 425 -15.12 15.29 -5.74
N PRO A 426 -15.91 14.36 -5.14
CA PRO A 426 -15.37 13.13 -4.57
C PRO A 426 -14.63 12.26 -5.58
N GLU A 427 -15.13 12.13 -6.81
CA GLU A 427 -14.43 11.37 -7.85
C GLU A 427 -13.15 12.06 -8.28
N ARG A 428 -13.19 13.39 -8.46
CA ARG A 428 -12.00 14.20 -8.79
C ARG A 428 -10.93 14.16 -7.70
N LEU A 429 -11.33 14.06 -6.43
CA LEU A 429 -10.40 13.91 -5.30
C LEU A 429 -9.91 12.47 -5.14
N ARG A 430 -10.72 11.45 -5.48
CA ARG A 430 -10.32 10.04 -5.42
C ARG A 430 -9.32 9.65 -6.50
N GLN A 431 -9.36 10.28 -7.67
CA GLN A 431 -8.42 10.00 -8.76
C GLN A 431 -6.95 10.19 -8.37
N PRO A 432 -6.51 11.33 -7.81
CA PRO A 432 -5.12 11.51 -7.40
C PRO A 432 -4.73 10.58 -6.24
N THR A 433 -5.64 10.28 -5.30
CA THR A 433 -5.36 9.32 -4.22
C THR A 433 -5.15 7.91 -4.75
N LYS A 434 -5.96 7.47 -5.74
CA LYS A 434 -5.79 6.17 -6.39
C LYS A 434 -4.47 6.10 -7.18
N ALA A 435 -4.13 7.17 -7.90
CA ALA A 435 -2.88 7.27 -8.64
C ALA A 435 -1.65 7.23 -7.69
N GLU A 436 -1.71 7.96 -6.57
CA GLU A 436 -0.64 7.95 -5.57
C GLU A 436 -0.51 6.59 -4.89
N LEU A 437 -1.63 5.91 -4.58
CA LEU A 437 -1.61 4.55 -4.06
C LEU A 437 -0.96 3.56 -5.04
N GLU A 438 -1.24 3.68 -6.34
CA GLU A 438 -0.60 2.88 -7.40
C GLU A 438 0.92 3.14 -7.45
N ASN A 439 1.33 4.42 -7.43
CA ASN A 439 2.74 4.83 -7.41
C ASN A 439 3.50 4.24 -6.20
N GLN A 440 2.92 4.33 -5.00
CA GLN A 440 3.55 3.82 -3.77
C GLN A 440 3.68 2.29 -3.79
N ARG A 441 2.69 1.58 -4.32
CA ARG A 441 2.77 0.11 -4.50
C ARG A 441 3.90 -0.29 -5.44
N LEU A 442 4.05 0.42 -6.56
CA LEU A 442 5.14 0.19 -7.51
C LEU A 442 6.52 0.46 -6.88
N LEU A 443 6.66 1.54 -6.11
CA LEU A 443 7.88 1.84 -5.37
C LEU A 443 8.22 0.77 -4.32
N ALA A 444 7.21 0.21 -3.65
CA ALA A 444 7.39 -0.85 -2.67
C ALA A 444 7.91 -2.15 -3.33
N ILE A 445 7.38 -2.52 -4.51
CA ILE A 445 7.87 -3.65 -5.31
C ILE A 445 9.36 -3.43 -5.67
N ALA A 446 9.71 -2.23 -6.15
CA ALA A 446 11.07 -1.89 -6.51
C ALA A 446 12.06 -2.00 -5.33
N ARG A 447 11.62 -1.69 -4.11
CA ARG A 447 12.43 -1.75 -2.88
C ARG A 447 12.66 -3.16 -2.34
N LYS A 448 11.79 -4.13 -2.64
CA LYS A 448 11.87 -5.52 -2.17
C LYS A 448 13.00 -6.37 -2.78
N LYS A 449 14.05 -5.74 -3.34
CA LYS A 449 15.11 -6.36 -4.16
C LYS A 449 16.06 -7.37 -3.45
N LYS A 450 15.96 -7.58 -2.14
CA LYS A 450 16.88 -8.47 -1.40
C LYS A 450 16.16 -9.70 -0.86
N GLY A 451 16.27 -10.82 -1.57
CA GLY A 451 15.94 -12.16 -1.07
C GLY A 451 14.63 -12.79 -1.58
N SER A 452 13.86 -12.11 -2.43
CA SER A 452 12.66 -12.66 -3.08
C SER A 452 12.98 -13.30 -4.44
N LEU A 453 12.14 -14.25 -4.87
CA LEU A 453 12.18 -14.81 -6.22
C LEU A 453 11.96 -13.69 -7.26
N PRO A 454 12.61 -13.75 -8.44
CA PRO A 454 12.39 -12.75 -9.48
C PRO A 454 10.91 -12.78 -9.92
N LEU A 455 10.31 -11.60 -10.06
CA LEU A 455 8.89 -11.41 -10.42
C LEU A 455 8.51 -12.15 -11.72
N LEU A 456 9.41 -12.08 -12.70
CA LEU A 456 9.29 -12.67 -14.02
C LEU A 456 10.64 -13.29 -14.40
N GLU A 457 10.60 -14.45 -15.04
CA GLU A 457 11.76 -15.10 -15.66
C GLU A 457 11.50 -15.32 -17.14
N ALA A 458 12.54 -15.33 -17.96
CA ALA A 458 12.45 -15.64 -19.37
C ALA A 458 13.40 -16.81 -19.71
N SER A 459 12.91 -17.85 -20.36
CA SER A 459 13.78 -18.88 -20.95
C SER A 459 14.01 -18.58 -22.43
N LEU A 460 15.27 -18.62 -22.83
CA LEU A 460 15.73 -18.32 -24.19
C LEU A 460 15.78 -19.59 -25.04
N MET A 461 15.18 -19.55 -26.23
CA MET A 461 15.24 -20.63 -27.22
C MET A 461 15.50 -20.08 -28.62
N TYR A 462 16.44 -20.70 -29.33
CA TYR A 462 16.71 -20.43 -30.75
C TYR A 462 16.13 -21.54 -31.61
N MET A 463 15.42 -21.19 -32.67
CA MET A 463 14.70 -22.13 -33.52
C MET A 463 14.83 -21.77 -35.01
N ARG A 464 14.86 -22.78 -35.87
CA ARG A 464 14.76 -22.59 -37.34
C ARG A 464 13.33 -22.44 -37.85
N TYR A 465 12.34 -22.83 -37.05
CA TYR A 465 10.94 -22.85 -37.45
C TYR A 465 10.13 -21.91 -36.59
N LEU A 466 9.08 -21.31 -37.16
CA LEU A 466 8.08 -20.62 -36.38
C LEU A 466 7.42 -21.64 -35.42
N PRO A 467 7.27 -21.33 -34.12
CA PRO A 467 6.55 -22.22 -33.22
C PRO A 467 5.11 -22.41 -33.72
N ARG A 468 4.61 -23.65 -33.67
CA ARG A 468 3.18 -23.91 -33.92
C ARG A 468 2.38 -23.24 -32.81
N ASN A 469 1.35 -22.48 -33.19
CA ASN A 469 0.44 -21.83 -32.24
C ASN A 469 -0.34 -22.91 -31.48
N ASP A 470 0.09 -23.22 -30.26
CA ASP A 470 -0.75 -23.94 -29.31
C ASP A 470 -1.86 -23.01 -28.82
N LYS A 471 -3.08 -23.54 -28.68
CA LYS A 471 -4.28 -22.75 -28.29
C LYS A 471 -4.14 -22.03 -26.94
N ASN A 472 -3.14 -22.38 -26.13
CA ASN A 472 -2.90 -21.83 -24.80
C ASN A 472 -1.73 -20.85 -24.70
N THR A 473 -0.95 -20.67 -25.76
CA THR A 473 0.24 -19.81 -25.76
C THR A 473 -0.01 -18.55 -26.58
N VAL A 474 0.24 -17.38 -26.01
CA VAL A 474 0.15 -16.09 -26.69
C VAL A 474 1.53 -15.72 -27.22
N ILE A 475 1.63 -15.52 -28.54
CA ILE A 475 2.87 -15.09 -29.20
C ILE A 475 2.84 -13.57 -29.39
N LEU A 476 3.79 -12.89 -28.76
CA LEU A 476 4.05 -11.46 -28.88
C LEU A 476 5.10 -11.25 -29.97
N HIS A 477 4.66 -10.83 -31.15
CA HIS A 477 5.56 -10.54 -32.27
C HIS A 477 6.20 -9.16 -32.10
N THR A 478 7.53 -9.10 -32.13
CA THR A 478 8.26 -7.81 -32.22
C THR A 478 8.39 -7.32 -33.66
N VAL A 479 8.01 -8.16 -34.63
CA VAL A 479 8.27 -7.98 -36.07
C VAL A 479 6.94 -7.76 -36.82
N ARG A 480 6.93 -6.91 -37.84
CA ARG A 480 5.78 -6.77 -38.75
C ARG A 480 5.68 -8.04 -39.61
N LYS A 481 4.47 -8.57 -39.83
CA LYS A 481 4.21 -9.84 -40.58
C LYS A 481 4.93 -10.01 -41.93
N ALA A 482 5.45 -8.95 -42.55
CA ALA A 482 6.11 -8.95 -43.85
C ALA A 482 7.59 -9.42 -43.83
N GLU A 483 8.23 -9.57 -42.68
CA GLU A 483 9.66 -9.91 -42.55
C GLU A 483 9.93 -11.36 -42.11
N ILE A 484 8.88 -12.20 -42.09
CA ILE A 484 8.98 -13.63 -41.72
C ILE A 484 9.51 -14.41 -42.93
N ASP A 485 10.83 -14.45 -43.11
CA ASP A 485 11.49 -15.23 -44.17
C ASP A 485 11.70 -16.69 -43.75
N SER A 486 11.56 -17.62 -44.70
CA SER A 486 11.83 -19.06 -44.55
C SER A 486 13.28 -19.41 -44.23
N SER A 487 14.21 -18.46 -44.40
CA SER A 487 15.65 -18.66 -44.16
C SER A 487 16.15 -18.15 -42.80
N GLY A 488 15.30 -17.49 -42.01
CA GLY A 488 15.68 -16.81 -40.77
C GLY A 488 15.78 -17.71 -39.53
N ILE A 489 16.60 -17.28 -38.55
CA ILE A 489 16.59 -17.86 -37.19
C ILE A 489 15.55 -17.10 -36.37
N TYR A 490 14.74 -17.81 -35.60
CA TYR A 490 13.77 -17.23 -34.69
C TYR A 490 14.22 -17.41 -33.25
N VAL A 491 14.10 -16.34 -32.46
CA VAL A 491 14.29 -16.38 -31.02
C VAL A 491 12.94 -16.34 -30.33
N THR A 492 12.76 -17.27 -29.40
CA THR A 492 11.61 -17.41 -28.54
C THR A 492 12.04 -17.18 -27.10
N LEU A 493 11.49 -16.12 -26.49
CA LEU A 493 11.61 -15.87 -25.05
C LEU A 493 10.29 -16.29 -24.38
N ARG A 494 10.28 -17.44 -23.71
CA ARG A 494 9.11 -17.90 -22.95
C ARG A 494 9.12 -17.29 -21.57
N LEU A 495 8.04 -16.60 -21.23
CA LEU A 495 7.90 -15.88 -19.97
C LEU A 495 7.26 -16.80 -18.93
N LYS A 496 7.86 -16.84 -17.74
CA LYS A 496 7.31 -17.51 -16.56
C LYS A 496 7.07 -16.48 -15.46
N VAL A 497 5.83 -16.36 -15.03
CA VAL A 497 5.43 -15.51 -13.91
C VAL A 497 5.59 -16.28 -12.61
N ASN A 498 6.38 -15.76 -11.67
CA ASN A 498 6.56 -16.37 -10.36
C ASN A 498 5.64 -15.75 -9.30
N GLU A 499 5.40 -14.43 -9.36
CA GLU A 499 4.57 -13.72 -8.38
C GLU A 499 3.44 -12.90 -9.06
N PRO A 500 2.32 -13.55 -9.43
CA PRO A 500 1.25 -12.92 -10.21
C PRO A 500 0.55 -11.77 -9.48
N GLN A 501 0.46 -11.83 -8.14
CA GLN A 501 -0.21 -10.80 -7.34
C GLN A 501 0.51 -9.45 -7.40
N GLN A 502 1.85 -9.44 -7.51
CA GLN A 502 2.62 -8.20 -7.57
C GLN A 502 2.52 -7.52 -8.95
N LEU A 503 2.33 -8.30 -10.02
CA LEU A 503 2.12 -7.78 -11.38
C LEU A 503 0.80 -7.01 -11.50
N LEU A 504 -0.24 -7.42 -10.76
CA LEU A 504 -1.56 -6.74 -10.75
C LEU A 504 -1.55 -5.36 -10.08
N CYS A 505 -0.42 -4.93 -9.49
CA CYS A 505 -0.31 -3.62 -8.86
C CYS A 505 -0.30 -2.45 -9.85
N SER A 506 -0.08 -2.70 -11.14
CA SER A 506 -0.25 -1.69 -12.18
C SER A 506 -0.74 -2.32 -13.47
N ASN A 507 -1.51 -1.55 -14.25
CA ASN A 507 -2.04 -1.98 -15.54
C ASN A 507 -1.14 -1.60 -16.72
N GLN A 508 -0.03 -0.90 -16.48
CA GLN A 508 0.81 -0.28 -17.52
C GLN A 508 2.25 -0.80 -17.53
N TRP A 509 2.45 -2.11 -17.39
CA TRP A 509 3.78 -2.68 -17.52
C TRP A 509 4.25 -2.70 -18.98
N GLN A 510 5.49 -2.26 -19.18
CA GLN A 510 6.19 -2.35 -20.45
C GLN A 510 7.34 -3.33 -20.33
N LEU A 511 7.37 -4.28 -21.25
CA LEU A 511 8.40 -5.29 -21.33
C LEU A 511 9.44 -4.85 -22.36
N VAL A 512 10.66 -4.59 -21.92
CA VAL A 512 11.74 -4.11 -22.77
C VAL A 512 12.75 -5.22 -22.95
N VAL A 513 12.86 -5.72 -24.18
CA VAL A 513 13.86 -6.72 -24.57
C VAL A 513 14.96 -6.02 -25.34
N TYR A 514 16.19 -6.11 -24.84
CA TYR A 514 17.38 -5.62 -25.50
C TYR A 514 18.05 -6.77 -26.25
N GLN A 515 18.25 -6.58 -27.55
CA GLN A 515 19.11 -7.38 -28.41
C GLN A 515 20.35 -6.53 -28.69
N GLU A 516 21.41 -6.74 -27.91
CA GLU A 516 22.61 -5.89 -27.96
C GLU A 516 22.27 -4.39 -27.82
N GLU A 517 22.38 -3.59 -28.89
CA GLU A 517 22.05 -2.15 -28.89
C GLU A 517 20.59 -1.85 -29.25
N GLN A 518 19.83 -2.82 -29.76
CA GLN A 518 18.44 -2.64 -30.17
C GLN A 518 17.47 -2.96 -29.02
N ALA A 519 16.43 -2.15 -28.85
CA ALA A 519 15.41 -2.35 -27.82
C ALA A 519 14.02 -2.54 -28.44
N TYR A 520 13.37 -3.65 -28.08
CA TYR A 520 11.98 -3.93 -28.42
C TYR A 520 11.10 -3.68 -27.19
N VAL A 521 10.14 -2.77 -27.31
CA VAL A 521 9.20 -2.43 -26.24
C VAL A 521 7.86 -3.06 -26.55
N ILE A 522 7.36 -3.89 -25.63
CA ILE A 522 6.09 -4.57 -25.75
C ILE A 522 5.20 -4.15 -24.57
N CYS A 523 4.08 -3.49 -24.87
CA CYS A 523 3.06 -3.18 -23.88
C CYS A 523 2.21 -4.44 -23.67
N VAL A 524 2.21 -4.99 -22.45
CA VAL A 524 1.47 -6.22 -22.15
C VAL A 524 0.56 -5.99 -20.95
N SER A 525 -0.71 -6.40 -21.07
CA SER A 525 -1.62 -6.39 -19.94
C SER A 525 -1.16 -7.41 -18.88
N PRO A 526 -1.15 -7.06 -17.58
CA PRO A 526 -0.79 -7.99 -16.52
C PRO A 526 -1.69 -9.23 -16.50
N GLN A 527 -2.98 -9.05 -16.81
CA GLN A 527 -3.93 -10.17 -16.88
C GLN A 527 -3.54 -11.19 -17.96
N LEU A 528 -3.05 -10.71 -19.11
CA LEU A 528 -2.60 -11.58 -20.20
C LEU A 528 -1.39 -12.45 -19.78
N LEU A 529 -0.44 -11.86 -19.06
CA LEU A 529 0.75 -12.55 -18.56
C LEU A 529 0.42 -13.62 -17.51
N ILE A 530 -0.67 -13.44 -16.76
CA ILE A 530 -1.10 -14.34 -15.67
C ILE A 530 -1.95 -15.48 -16.22
N ASP A 531 -2.86 -15.20 -17.16
CA ASP A 531 -3.86 -16.16 -17.62
C ASP A 531 -3.35 -17.10 -18.72
N ARG A 532 -2.24 -16.75 -19.40
CA ARG A 532 -1.73 -17.46 -20.58
C ARG A 532 -0.21 -17.57 -20.57
N ASP A 533 0.30 -18.65 -21.16
CA ASP A 533 1.72 -18.79 -21.43
C ASP A 533 2.13 -17.78 -22.50
N CYS A 534 2.99 -16.83 -22.14
CA CYS A 534 3.40 -15.76 -23.06
C CYS A 534 4.79 -16.02 -23.64
N CYS A 535 4.91 -15.85 -24.94
CA CYS A 535 6.14 -16.08 -25.69
C CYS A 535 6.44 -14.86 -26.57
N ILE A 536 7.64 -14.30 -26.48
CA ILE A 536 8.07 -13.24 -27.39
C ILE A 536 8.83 -13.86 -28.55
N LEU A 537 8.43 -13.53 -29.77
CA LEU A 537 9.07 -13.99 -31.00
C LEU A 537 9.83 -12.84 -31.67
N ILE A 538 11.13 -13.04 -31.86
CA ILE A 538 12.04 -12.10 -32.52
C ILE A 538 12.66 -12.81 -33.73
N SER A 539 12.60 -12.20 -34.91
CA SER A 539 13.30 -12.71 -36.10
C SER A 539 14.74 -12.21 -36.13
N LEU A 540 15.69 -13.09 -36.42
CA LEU A 540 17.09 -12.77 -36.61
C LEU A 540 17.53 -13.09 -38.03
N HIS A 541 18.31 -12.18 -38.60
CA HIS A 541 19.16 -12.44 -39.75
C HIS A 541 20.59 -12.61 -39.23
N ASN A 542 21.14 -13.82 -39.29
CA ASN A 542 22.50 -14.11 -38.83
C ASN A 542 23.35 -14.51 -40.03
N ALA A 543 24.48 -13.84 -40.26
CA ALA A 543 25.37 -14.21 -41.36
C ALA A 543 26.25 -15.43 -40.99
N LEU A 544 26.89 -16.03 -42.01
CA LEU A 544 27.86 -17.11 -41.82
C LEU A 544 29.01 -16.65 -40.90
N ASN A 545 29.34 -17.47 -39.91
CA ASN A 545 30.36 -17.19 -38.88
C ASN A 545 30.06 -16.06 -37.88
N GLU A 546 28.82 -15.55 -37.83
CA GLU A 546 28.41 -14.59 -36.78
C GLU A 546 27.88 -15.31 -35.53
N LYS A 547 28.18 -14.71 -34.36
CA LYS A 547 27.68 -15.16 -33.06
C LYS A 547 26.21 -14.76 -32.92
N LEU A 548 25.39 -15.65 -32.36
CA LEU A 548 24.02 -15.34 -31.96
C LEU A 548 23.99 -14.23 -30.90
N PRO A 549 23.07 -13.27 -31.01
CA PRO A 549 23.02 -12.10 -30.15
C PRO A 549 22.66 -12.46 -28.71
N GLU A 550 23.08 -11.64 -27.76
CA GLU A 550 22.70 -11.79 -26.36
C GLU A 550 21.48 -10.93 -26.03
N PHE A 551 20.59 -11.49 -25.20
CA PHE A 551 19.34 -10.85 -24.81
C PHE A 551 19.36 -10.48 -23.34
N THR A 552 19.00 -9.23 -23.05
CA THR A 552 18.69 -8.80 -21.69
C THR A 552 17.29 -8.21 -21.64
N MET A 553 16.65 -8.31 -20.48
CA MET A 553 15.23 -8.01 -20.38
C MET A 553 14.91 -7.25 -19.11
N LYS A 554 14.02 -6.26 -19.23
CA LYS A 554 13.57 -5.43 -18.11
C LYS A 554 12.06 -5.23 -18.20
N LEU A 555 11.42 -5.28 -17.04
CA LEU A 555 10.03 -4.87 -16.86
C LEU A 555 10.04 -3.42 -16.34
N VAL A 556 9.30 -2.54 -17.00
CA VAL A 556 9.30 -1.10 -16.74
C VAL A 556 7.89 -0.62 -16.45
N ALA A 557 7.74 0.18 -15.40
CA ALA A 557 6.54 0.98 -15.14
C ALA A 557 6.95 2.45 -14.93
N PHE A 558 6.05 3.37 -15.24
CA PHE A 558 6.28 4.80 -15.03
C PHE A 558 5.47 5.29 -13.84
N VAL A 559 6.10 6.10 -12.99
CA VAL A 559 5.47 6.76 -11.85
C VAL A 559 5.77 8.24 -11.89
N GLU A 560 4.81 9.07 -11.52
CA GLU A 560 5.01 10.51 -11.38
C GLU A 560 5.40 10.83 -9.93
N LEU A 561 6.59 11.41 -9.74
CA LEU A 561 7.10 11.82 -8.44
C LEU A 561 7.51 13.28 -8.51
N HIS A 562 6.87 14.15 -7.71
CA HIS A 562 7.17 15.58 -7.67
C HIS A 562 7.18 16.22 -9.08
N SER A 563 6.19 15.86 -9.92
CA SER A 563 6.08 16.31 -11.32
C SER A 563 7.19 15.86 -12.27
N GLN A 564 7.95 14.83 -11.89
CA GLN A 564 8.88 14.14 -12.78
C GLN A 564 8.41 12.71 -13.03
N ILE A 565 8.43 12.29 -14.30
CA ILE A 565 8.14 10.91 -14.67
C ILE A 565 9.41 10.07 -14.45
N CYS A 566 9.33 9.14 -13.50
CA CYS A 566 10.39 8.21 -13.17
C CYS A 566 10.05 6.81 -13.69
N ALA A 567 11.03 6.12 -14.27
CA ALA A 567 10.88 4.74 -14.69
C ALA A 567 11.36 3.80 -13.57
N ILE A 568 10.47 2.92 -13.11
CA ILE A 568 10.80 1.81 -12.22
C ILE A 568 11.19 0.62 -13.09
N THR A 569 12.45 0.21 -13.00
CA THR A 569 12.99 -0.92 -13.79
C THR A 569 13.24 -2.14 -12.92
N ILE A 570 12.57 -3.24 -13.24
CA ILE A 570 12.75 -4.56 -12.63
C ILE A 570 13.51 -5.44 -13.62
N PRO A 571 14.72 -5.93 -13.27
CA PRO A 571 15.45 -6.84 -14.14
C PRO A 571 14.71 -8.17 -14.26
N VAL A 572 14.60 -8.69 -15.48
CA VAL A 572 14.05 -10.02 -15.78
C VAL A 572 15.23 -10.92 -16.13
N GLU A 573 15.38 -12.02 -15.40
CA GLU A 573 16.48 -12.96 -15.63
C GLU A 573 16.19 -13.77 -16.89
N VAL A 574 17.10 -13.69 -17.88
CA VAL A 574 17.05 -14.50 -19.10
C VAL A 574 17.92 -15.74 -18.90
N LYS A 575 17.28 -16.89 -18.70
CA LYS A 575 17.95 -18.16 -18.42
C LYS A 575 18.19 -18.95 -19.71
N LYS A 576 19.40 -19.50 -19.83
CA LYS A 576 19.75 -20.50 -20.84
C LYS A 576 19.47 -21.89 -20.24
N THR A 577 18.59 -22.65 -20.86
CA THR A 577 18.23 -24.03 -20.49
C THR A 577 18.81 -25.03 -21.49
N SER A 578 18.66 -26.33 -21.22
CA SER A 578 18.99 -27.40 -22.18
C SER A 578 18.29 -27.24 -23.54
N GLU A 579 17.14 -26.58 -23.61
CA GLU A 579 16.39 -26.37 -24.85
C GLU A 579 16.93 -25.20 -25.70
N THR A 580 17.85 -24.38 -25.16
CA THR A 580 18.25 -23.10 -25.76
C THR A 580 18.71 -23.22 -27.21
N TYR A 581 19.61 -24.17 -27.49
CA TYR A 581 20.21 -24.34 -28.82
C TYR A 581 19.71 -25.59 -29.54
N CYS A 582 18.90 -26.41 -28.87
CA CYS A 582 18.42 -27.70 -29.35
C CYS A 582 17.86 -27.63 -30.78
N ARG A 583 16.99 -26.64 -31.03
CA ARG A 583 16.23 -26.48 -32.28
C ARG A 583 16.96 -25.71 -33.39
N LEU A 584 18.24 -25.38 -33.19
CA LEU A 584 19.11 -24.89 -34.27
C LEU A 584 19.65 -26.03 -35.14
N PHE A 585 19.66 -27.24 -34.58
CA PHE A 585 20.20 -28.44 -35.20
C PHE A 585 19.07 -29.29 -35.78
N SER A 586 19.29 -29.83 -36.98
CA SER A 586 18.33 -30.74 -37.64
C SER A 586 19.06 -31.86 -38.38
N PHE A 587 18.41 -33.01 -38.50
CA PHE A 587 18.91 -34.14 -39.31
C PHE A 587 18.61 -33.99 -40.81
N HIS A 588 17.84 -32.96 -41.18
CA HIS A 588 17.46 -32.69 -42.57
C HIS A 588 17.98 -31.33 -43.05
N HIS A 589 18.32 -31.26 -44.35
CA HIS A 589 18.84 -30.06 -45.01
C HIS A 589 17.76 -29.02 -45.32
N SER A 590 16.50 -29.44 -45.51
CA SER A 590 15.39 -28.56 -45.92
C SER A 590 14.46 -28.20 -44.76
N SER A 591 14.20 -26.91 -44.58
CA SER A 591 13.18 -26.37 -43.68
C SER A 591 11.85 -26.19 -44.43
N PHE A 592 10.82 -26.95 -44.04
CA PHE A 592 9.45 -26.71 -44.53
C PHE A 592 8.78 -25.64 -43.67
N ASN A 593 8.45 -24.49 -44.27
CA ASN A 593 7.67 -23.45 -43.63
C ASN A 593 6.17 -23.73 -43.83
N ILE A 594 5.39 -23.79 -42.74
CA ILE A 594 3.95 -24.14 -42.78
C ILE A 594 3.10 -22.94 -43.24
N PHE A 595 3.65 -21.73 -43.25
CA PHE A 595 2.90 -20.50 -43.54
C PHE A 595 2.87 -20.09 -45.01
N ASN A 596 3.69 -20.70 -45.89
CA ASN A 596 3.67 -20.49 -47.33
C ASN A 596 3.58 -21.83 -48.05
N GLU A 597 2.73 -21.93 -49.10
CA GLU A 597 2.78 -23.09 -50.00
C GLU A 597 4.18 -23.17 -50.62
N PRO A 598 4.85 -24.35 -50.61
CA PRO A 598 6.20 -24.47 -51.12
C PRO A 598 6.22 -24.17 -52.62
N THR A 599 6.99 -23.17 -53.03
CA THR A 599 7.26 -22.93 -54.44
C THR A 599 8.34 -23.89 -54.92
N VAL A 600 8.30 -24.30 -56.19
CA VAL A 600 9.30 -25.21 -56.79
C VAL A 600 10.74 -24.66 -56.68
N ALA A 601 10.89 -23.34 -56.56
CA ALA A 601 12.18 -22.68 -56.32
C ALA A 601 12.76 -22.95 -54.91
N ASP A 602 11.92 -23.23 -53.91
CA ASP A 602 12.34 -23.55 -52.53
C ASP A 602 12.81 -25.01 -52.40
N ILE A 603 12.43 -25.86 -53.36
CA ILE A 603 12.77 -27.28 -53.43
C ILE A 603 14.13 -27.48 -54.14
N ILE A 604 14.59 -26.50 -54.92
CA ILE A 604 15.85 -26.57 -55.67
C ILE A 604 16.88 -25.70 -54.93
N PRO A 605 17.84 -26.29 -54.18
CA PRO A 605 18.87 -25.50 -53.54
C PRO A 605 19.71 -24.82 -54.62
N ASN A 606 19.68 -23.48 -54.65
CA ASN A 606 20.69 -22.70 -55.34
C ASN A 606 22.04 -23.05 -54.69
N GLN A 607 22.82 -23.91 -55.34
CA GLN A 607 24.15 -24.27 -54.85
C GLN A 607 24.95 -22.99 -54.65
N PRO A 608 25.42 -22.70 -53.42
CA PRO A 608 26.32 -21.58 -53.22
C PRO A 608 27.55 -21.82 -54.09
N LYS A 609 27.93 -20.81 -54.88
CA LYS A 609 29.17 -20.81 -55.65
C LYS A 609 30.30 -21.20 -54.70
N ARG A 610 30.92 -22.36 -54.95
CA ARG A 610 32.10 -22.86 -54.20
C ARG A 610 33.25 -21.86 -54.32
N THR A 611 33.30 -20.88 -53.44
CA THR A 611 34.56 -20.25 -53.02
C THR A 611 35.14 -21.11 -51.92
N GLY A 612 36.43 -21.48 -52.03
CA GLY A 612 37.10 -22.44 -51.16
C GLY A 612 37.09 -22.03 -49.69
N ASN A 613 36.05 -22.44 -48.96
CA ASN A 613 35.95 -22.20 -47.53
C ASN A 613 36.66 -23.33 -46.78
N LEU A 614 37.58 -22.95 -45.89
CA LEU A 614 38.32 -23.85 -44.99
C LEU A 614 37.34 -24.62 -44.10
N MET A 615 37.50 -25.94 -44.04
CA MET A 615 36.72 -26.81 -43.16
C MET A 615 37.36 -26.84 -41.78
N ILE A 616 36.65 -26.34 -40.77
CA ILE A 616 37.13 -26.27 -39.39
C ILE A 616 36.98 -27.65 -38.78
N THR A 617 38.06 -28.22 -38.26
CA THR A 617 38.07 -29.52 -37.57
C THR A 617 38.40 -29.32 -36.10
N HIS A 618 37.64 -29.93 -35.19
CA HIS A 618 37.88 -29.83 -33.75
C HIS A 618 37.70 -31.16 -33.04
N LYS A 619 38.66 -31.54 -32.18
CA LYS A 619 38.61 -32.80 -31.41
C LYS A 619 38.23 -32.54 -29.95
N MET A 620 37.24 -33.27 -29.45
CA MET A 620 36.81 -33.21 -28.06
C MET A 620 36.72 -34.62 -27.45
N GLN A 621 37.04 -34.72 -26.18
CA GLN A 621 37.00 -35.94 -25.38
C GLN A 621 35.74 -35.94 -24.52
N VAL A 622 35.04 -37.08 -24.50
CA VAL A 622 33.78 -37.26 -23.78
C VAL A 622 33.87 -38.49 -22.86
N PRO A 623 33.17 -38.51 -21.70
CA PRO A 623 33.25 -39.63 -20.75
C PRO A 623 32.79 -40.96 -21.38
N GLU A 624 33.43 -42.08 -21.02
CA GLU A 624 33.19 -43.43 -21.60
C GLU A 624 31.72 -43.87 -21.61
N ASN A 625 30.91 -43.41 -20.65
CA ASN A 625 29.51 -43.81 -20.53
C ASN A 625 28.56 -43.07 -21.49
N THR A 626 29.07 -42.13 -22.29
CA THR A 626 28.25 -41.30 -23.18
C THR A 626 28.18 -41.95 -24.56
N LYS A 627 27.19 -42.84 -24.75
CA LYS A 627 26.95 -43.48 -26.05
C LYS A 627 26.60 -42.42 -27.10
N PHE A 628 27.00 -42.68 -28.36
CA PHE A 628 26.70 -41.83 -29.52
C PHE A 628 25.20 -41.47 -29.57
N ASP A 629 24.33 -42.47 -29.41
CA ASP A 629 22.86 -42.30 -29.36
C ASP A 629 22.39 -41.35 -28.25
N GLY A 630 23.08 -41.31 -27.10
CA GLY A 630 22.76 -40.43 -25.97
C GLY A 630 23.05 -38.96 -26.22
N ILE A 631 23.96 -38.64 -27.14
CA ILE A 631 24.28 -37.27 -27.55
C ILE A 631 23.22 -36.75 -28.52
N PHE A 632 22.76 -37.60 -29.44
CA PHE A 632 21.68 -37.25 -30.36
C PHE A 632 20.31 -37.20 -29.67
N ALA A 633 20.09 -38.01 -28.62
CA ALA A 633 18.91 -37.91 -27.76
C ALA A 633 18.77 -36.54 -27.06
N ALA A 634 19.86 -35.76 -26.96
CA ALA A 634 19.82 -34.40 -26.44
C ALA A 634 19.30 -33.36 -27.46
N PHE A 635 19.06 -33.74 -28.72
CA PHE A 635 18.52 -32.88 -29.77
C PHE A 635 17.10 -33.31 -30.17
N ASP A 636 16.24 -32.36 -30.54
CA ASP A 636 14.88 -32.61 -31.04
C ASP A 636 14.98 -33.27 -32.43
N GLY A 637 14.90 -34.61 -32.48
CA GLY A 637 14.83 -35.37 -33.72
C GLY A 637 14.18 -36.73 -33.53
N GLU A 638 13.10 -36.94 -34.28
CA GLU A 638 12.39 -38.21 -34.37
C GLU A 638 13.37 -39.34 -34.63
N SER A 639 13.37 -40.28 -33.69
CA SER A 639 14.18 -41.48 -33.69
C SER A 639 13.61 -42.44 -34.72
N GLU A 640 14.06 -42.34 -35.96
CA GLU A 640 14.03 -43.46 -36.90
C GLU A 640 14.89 -43.15 -38.15
N SER A 641 16.17 -43.50 -38.12
CA SER A 641 16.81 -44.05 -39.33
C SER A 641 18.12 -44.77 -39.02
N GLN A 642 18.07 -46.07 -39.30
CA GLN A 642 19.09 -46.93 -39.88
C GLN A 642 20.47 -46.32 -40.15
N ASP A 643 21.49 -46.99 -39.61
CA ASP A 643 22.86 -47.10 -40.09
C ASP A 643 23.54 -45.81 -40.62
N SER A 644 24.46 -45.29 -39.81
CA SER A 644 25.70 -44.62 -40.24
C SER A 644 25.64 -43.21 -40.85
N VAL A 645 24.67 -42.35 -40.50
CA VAL A 645 24.73 -40.93 -40.92
C VAL A 645 25.11 -40.02 -39.74
N ASN A 646 26.40 -39.71 -39.70
CA ASN A 646 27.13 -38.88 -38.73
C ASN A 646 26.92 -37.36 -38.90
N ASP A 647 25.82 -36.94 -39.55
CA ASP A 647 25.66 -35.59 -40.08
C ASP A 647 24.48 -34.87 -39.44
N ILE A 648 24.75 -33.74 -38.78
CA ILE A 648 23.74 -32.78 -38.30
C ILE A 648 23.87 -31.50 -39.11
N TYR A 649 22.77 -30.79 -39.35
CA TYR A 649 22.78 -29.48 -39.97
C TYR A 649 22.54 -28.38 -38.92
N PHE A 650 23.49 -27.47 -38.77
CA PHE A 650 23.32 -26.19 -38.08
C PHE A 650 22.98 -25.14 -39.13
N ILE A 651 21.71 -24.70 -39.19
CA ILE A 651 21.19 -23.74 -40.20
C ILE A 651 21.80 -23.95 -41.58
N ASP A 652 21.37 -24.84 -42.46
CA ASP A 652 21.94 -24.96 -43.83
C ASP A 652 23.44 -25.35 -43.92
N THR A 653 24.21 -25.34 -42.81
CA THR A 653 25.60 -25.76 -42.78
C THR A 653 25.73 -27.14 -42.16
N LYS A 654 26.43 -28.04 -42.86
CA LYS A 654 26.68 -29.41 -42.41
C LYS A 654 27.74 -29.43 -41.29
N LEU A 655 27.42 -30.09 -40.18
CA LEU A 655 28.30 -30.48 -39.08
C LEU A 655 28.47 -32.00 -39.09
N ILE A 656 29.69 -32.46 -39.39
CA ILE A 656 30.06 -33.87 -39.42
C ILE A 656 30.65 -34.25 -38.08
N ILE A 657 30.19 -35.36 -37.48
CA ILE A 657 30.63 -35.84 -36.18
C ILE A 657 31.21 -37.25 -36.34
N THR A 658 32.52 -37.43 -36.16
CA THR A 658 33.14 -38.77 -36.19
C THR A 658 33.62 -39.18 -34.80
N SER A 659 33.33 -40.43 -34.40
CA SER A 659 33.83 -41.02 -33.16
C SER A 659 35.06 -41.88 -33.42
N THR A 660 36.04 -41.79 -32.54
CA THR A 660 37.13 -42.76 -32.44
C THR A 660 37.24 -43.21 -30.99
N ASP A 661 37.02 -44.50 -30.76
CA ASP A 661 37.08 -45.11 -29.43
C ASP A 661 38.53 -45.55 -29.14
N ASN A 662 39.12 -45.04 -28.06
CA ASN A 662 40.35 -45.55 -27.47
C ASN A 662 40.05 -46.18 -26.11
N TYR A 663 40.85 -47.15 -25.67
CA TYR A 663 40.62 -48.04 -24.53
C TYR A 663 40.21 -47.38 -23.18
N ASP A 664 40.39 -46.06 -22.99
CA ASP A 664 39.99 -45.31 -21.78
C ASP A 664 39.16 -44.03 -22.08
N THR A 665 38.98 -43.64 -23.35
CA THR A 665 38.40 -42.33 -23.74
C THR A 665 37.75 -42.34 -25.12
N CYS A 666 36.57 -41.75 -25.27
CA CYS A 666 35.92 -41.51 -26.57
C CYS A 666 36.30 -40.13 -27.11
N ILE A 667 36.88 -40.06 -28.31
CA ILE A 667 37.26 -38.80 -28.96
C ILE A 667 36.29 -38.53 -30.12
N PHE A 668 35.55 -37.43 -30.05
CA PHE A 668 34.76 -36.91 -31.17
C PHE A 668 35.54 -35.89 -31.97
N THR A 669 35.52 -36.04 -33.29
CA THR A 669 36.01 -35.04 -34.23
C THR A 669 34.82 -34.36 -34.90
N LEU A 670 34.65 -33.07 -34.67
CA LEU A 670 33.61 -32.21 -35.23
C LEU A 670 34.17 -31.46 -36.43
N GLN A 671 33.48 -31.48 -37.56
CA GLN A 671 33.87 -30.75 -38.76
C GLN A 671 32.74 -29.92 -39.34
N SER A 672 32.96 -28.62 -39.57
CA SER A 672 31.97 -27.73 -40.18
C SER A 672 32.63 -26.58 -40.93
N MET A 673 31.92 -26.00 -41.90
CA MET A 673 32.32 -24.76 -42.57
C MET A 673 31.93 -23.50 -41.76
N ASN A 674 31.15 -23.65 -40.68
CA ASN A 674 30.64 -22.56 -39.86
C ASN A 674 31.08 -22.76 -38.40
N ALA A 675 31.95 -21.87 -37.90
CA ALA A 675 32.51 -21.97 -36.54
C ALA A 675 31.43 -22.00 -35.42
N PRO A 676 30.39 -21.14 -35.48
CA PRO A 676 29.18 -21.24 -34.66
C PRO A 676 28.57 -22.64 -34.51
N ALA A 677 28.59 -23.48 -35.56
CA ALA A 677 28.01 -24.81 -35.48
C ALA A 677 28.72 -25.69 -34.42
N ILE A 678 30.05 -25.62 -34.39
CA ILE A 678 30.88 -26.35 -33.40
C ILE A 678 30.71 -25.73 -32.01
N TYR A 679 30.68 -24.40 -31.93
CA TYR A 679 30.56 -23.67 -30.66
C TYR A 679 29.22 -23.93 -29.95
N TYR A 680 28.10 -23.77 -30.65
CA TYR A 680 26.76 -23.98 -30.07
C TYR A 680 26.47 -25.45 -29.80
N PHE A 681 27.06 -26.37 -30.57
CA PHE A 681 26.99 -27.79 -30.28
C PHE A 681 27.64 -28.09 -28.92
N LYS A 682 28.85 -27.58 -28.67
CA LYS A 682 29.51 -27.73 -27.36
C LYS A 682 28.72 -27.08 -26.21
N LEU A 683 28.22 -25.87 -26.41
CA LEU A 683 27.40 -25.19 -25.39
C LEU A 683 26.13 -25.98 -25.05
N HIS A 684 25.49 -26.57 -26.05
CA HIS A 684 24.33 -27.44 -25.85
C HIS A 684 24.67 -28.65 -24.98
N LEU A 685 25.82 -29.30 -25.21
CA LEU A 685 26.28 -30.41 -24.37
C LEU A 685 26.55 -29.99 -22.93
N VAL A 686 27.17 -28.82 -22.72
CA VAL A 686 27.44 -28.28 -21.38
C VAL A 686 26.13 -27.98 -20.63
N LEU A 687 25.13 -27.42 -21.31
CA LEU A 687 23.80 -27.14 -20.74
C LEU A 687 23.00 -28.40 -20.41
N ASN A 688 23.38 -29.56 -20.96
CA ASN A 688 22.84 -30.88 -20.65
C ASN A 688 23.77 -31.70 -19.73
N GLU A 689 24.70 -31.04 -19.03
CA GLU A 689 25.62 -31.64 -18.04
C GLU A 689 26.60 -32.70 -18.60
N ILE A 690 26.82 -32.74 -19.92
CA ILE A 690 27.79 -33.62 -20.56
C ILE A 690 29.18 -32.96 -20.47
N LYS A 691 29.99 -33.40 -19.49
CA LYS A 691 31.35 -32.89 -19.24
C LYS A 691 32.31 -33.28 -20.37
N CYS A 692 32.50 -32.40 -21.35
CA CYS A 692 33.47 -32.58 -22.42
C CYS A 692 34.81 -31.91 -22.04
N THR A 693 35.93 -32.59 -22.25
CA THR A 693 37.27 -31.98 -22.20
C THR A 693 37.81 -31.82 -23.61
N ASN A 694 38.67 -30.83 -23.87
CA ASN A 694 39.31 -30.75 -25.18
C ASN A 694 40.24 -31.96 -25.34
N GLY A 695 40.21 -32.64 -26.49
CA GLY A 695 41.06 -33.80 -26.72
C GLY A 695 42.52 -33.36 -26.81
N ALA A 696 43.41 -34.04 -26.07
CA ALA A 696 44.86 -33.85 -25.98
C ALA A 696 45.34 -32.44 -26.40
N GLU A 697 45.38 -31.52 -25.43
CA GLU A 697 45.92 -30.17 -25.64
C GLU A 697 47.33 -30.26 -26.22
N ASP A 698 47.53 -29.73 -27.42
CA ASP A 698 48.86 -29.45 -27.93
C ASP A 698 49.41 -28.31 -27.08
N MET A 699 50.06 -28.63 -25.95
CA MET A 699 50.51 -27.66 -24.94
C MET A 699 51.31 -26.51 -25.56
N ASN A 700 52.02 -26.79 -26.66
CA ASN A 700 52.80 -25.82 -27.42
C ASN A 700 51.91 -24.77 -28.11
N LEU A 701 50.73 -25.18 -28.60
CA LEU A 701 49.77 -24.31 -29.27
C LEU A 701 49.00 -23.44 -28.26
N ASN A 702 48.59 -24.02 -27.14
CA ASN A 702 47.98 -23.27 -26.04
C ASN A 702 48.97 -22.26 -25.45
N GLN A 703 50.24 -22.64 -25.30
CA GLN A 703 51.29 -21.71 -24.87
C GLN A 703 51.50 -20.58 -25.88
N GLN A 704 51.54 -20.86 -27.19
CA GLN A 704 51.63 -19.83 -28.23
C GLN A 704 50.41 -18.91 -28.26
N ILE A 705 49.20 -19.44 -28.12
CA ILE A 705 47.97 -18.64 -28.06
C ILE A 705 47.96 -17.78 -26.78
N THR A 706 48.39 -18.33 -25.65
CA THR A 706 48.45 -17.61 -24.37
C THR A 706 49.55 -16.53 -24.39
N GLU A 707 50.69 -16.80 -25.02
CA GLU A 707 51.76 -15.81 -25.25
C GLU A 707 51.27 -14.68 -26.16
N LEU A 708 50.56 -15.02 -27.26
CA LEU A 708 49.96 -14.03 -28.15
C LEU A 708 48.83 -13.24 -27.46
N GLN A 709 48.03 -13.86 -26.61
CA GLN A 709 47.00 -13.20 -25.79
C GLN A 709 47.62 -12.30 -24.72
N CYS A 710 48.66 -12.75 -24.02
CA CYS A 710 49.44 -11.93 -23.09
C CYS A 710 50.07 -10.73 -23.81
N ASP A 711 50.59 -10.92 -25.03
CA ASP A 711 51.14 -9.84 -25.83
C ASP A 711 50.06 -8.85 -26.26
N ILE A 712 48.86 -9.33 -26.62
CA ILE A 712 47.68 -8.48 -26.87
C ILE A 712 47.23 -7.73 -25.61
N GLU A 713 47.20 -8.37 -24.44
CA GLU A 713 46.84 -7.74 -23.17
C GLU A 713 47.83 -6.64 -22.74
N LYS A 714 49.13 -6.79 -23.04
CA LYS A 714 50.13 -5.72 -22.85
C LYS A 714 49.81 -4.46 -23.67
N PHE A 715 49.11 -4.59 -24.81
CA PHE A 715 48.63 -3.45 -25.60
C PHE A 715 47.36 -2.79 -25.04
N TYR A 716 46.58 -3.49 -24.20
CA TYR A 716 45.43 -2.92 -23.49
C TYR A 716 45.83 -2.34 -22.12
N GLY A 717 46.84 -2.93 -21.44
CA GLY A 717 47.28 -2.58 -20.08
C GLY A 717 48.16 -1.34 -19.93
N THR A 718 48.49 -0.62 -21.01
CA THR A 718 49.32 0.60 -20.98
C THR A 718 48.52 1.91 -20.96
N GLN A 719 47.23 1.87 -20.58
CA GLN A 719 46.48 3.07 -20.19
C GLN A 719 46.27 3.11 -18.69
N SER A 720 47.31 3.52 -17.95
CA SER A 720 47.11 4.04 -16.60
C SER A 720 46.47 5.43 -16.69
N PRO A 721 45.37 5.71 -15.96
CA PRO A 721 44.69 6.99 -16.00
C PRO A 721 45.49 7.99 -15.15
N GLY A 722 46.55 8.56 -15.74
CA GLY A 722 47.35 9.55 -15.01
C GLY A 722 48.76 9.71 -15.55
N LYS A 723 48.89 10.16 -16.79
CA LYS A 723 49.98 11.03 -17.26
C LYS A 723 49.66 11.50 -18.67
N GLU A 724 49.34 12.78 -18.79
CA GLU A 724 49.27 13.48 -20.06
C GLU A 724 50.61 13.36 -20.79
N GLY A 725 50.54 12.90 -22.04
CA GLY A 725 51.69 12.83 -22.93
C GLY A 725 51.96 11.41 -23.41
N ILE A 726 51.30 11.03 -24.51
CA ILE A 726 51.92 10.51 -25.74
C ILE A 726 50.76 10.27 -26.74
N LYS A 727 50.64 11.16 -27.73
CA LYS A 727 49.91 10.89 -28.98
C LYS A 727 50.78 9.93 -29.81
N THR A 728 50.68 8.63 -29.59
CA THR A 728 51.21 7.62 -30.52
C THR A 728 50.09 7.22 -31.49
N ASN A 729 50.44 7.18 -32.78
CA ASN A 729 49.55 6.93 -33.91
C ASN A 729 48.59 5.74 -33.69
N ILE A 730 47.33 6.06 -33.36
CA ILE A 730 46.19 5.13 -33.33
C ILE A 730 46.12 4.23 -34.59
N PRO A 731 46.44 4.70 -35.81
CA PRO A 731 46.43 3.84 -37.00
C PRO A 731 47.46 2.70 -36.95
N VAL A 732 48.69 2.98 -36.48
CA VAL A 732 49.76 1.97 -36.36
C VAL A 732 49.45 1.00 -35.23
N TYR A 733 48.81 1.48 -34.16
CA TYR A 733 48.30 0.67 -33.05
C TYR A 733 47.23 -0.34 -33.52
N LEU A 734 46.24 0.13 -34.26
CA LEU A 734 45.18 -0.72 -34.84
C LEU A 734 45.74 -1.71 -35.86
N GLU A 735 46.70 -1.30 -36.70
CA GLU A 735 47.33 -2.18 -37.69
C GLU A 735 48.16 -3.29 -37.02
N THR A 736 48.79 -3.00 -35.87
CA THR A 736 49.57 -3.99 -35.12
C THR A 736 48.66 -4.98 -34.38
N LEU A 737 47.56 -4.51 -33.79
CA LEU A 737 46.51 -5.37 -33.23
C LEU A 737 45.90 -6.27 -34.31
N HIS A 738 45.58 -5.71 -35.48
CA HIS A 738 45.05 -6.49 -36.60
C HIS A 738 46.01 -7.59 -37.04
N ARG A 739 47.32 -7.30 -37.16
CA ARG A 739 48.34 -8.31 -37.47
C ARG A 739 48.51 -9.38 -36.38
N ALA A 740 48.34 -9.02 -35.11
CA ALA A 740 48.39 -9.97 -33.99
C ALA A 740 47.15 -10.89 -34.00
N TYR A 741 45.96 -10.34 -34.22
CA TYR A 741 44.73 -11.11 -34.42
C TYR A 741 44.80 -12.00 -35.67
N ASP A 742 45.35 -11.50 -36.78
CA ASP A 742 45.57 -12.30 -37.99
C ASP A 742 46.59 -13.42 -37.75
N LYS A 743 47.63 -13.19 -36.93
CA LYS A 743 48.56 -14.26 -36.51
C LYS A 743 47.86 -15.31 -35.68
N ILE A 744 47.10 -14.94 -34.65
CA ILE A 744 46.31 -15.89 -33.85
C ILE A 744 45.36 -16.69 -34.73
N ARG A 745 44.63 -16.00 -35.61
CA ARG A 745 43.69 -16.61 -36.55
C ARG A 745 44.39 -17.59 -37.49
N ASN A 746 45.55 -17.25 -38.03
CA ASN A 746 46.33 -18.12 -38.91
C ASN A 746 46.99 -19.28 -38.18
N THR A 747 47.38 -19.12 -36.91
CA THR A 747 47.91 -20.20 -36.07
C THR A 747 46.81 -21.21 -35.71
N ILE A 748 45.58 -20.74 -35.48
CA ILE A 748 44.40 -21.58 -35.24
C ILE A 748 43.90 -22.26 -36.53
N LEU A 749 44.06 -21.64 -37.71
CA LEU A 749 43.59 -22.19 -38.99
C LEU A 749 44.57 -23.17 -39.68
N LYS A 750 45.85 -23.21 -39.27
CA LYS A 750 46.89 -24.07 -39.89
C LYS A 750 47.02 -25.45 -39.25
N ASN A 751 46.31 -25.69 -38.14
CA ASN A 751 46.14 -26.98 -37.47
C ASN A 751 44.64 -27.27 -37.34
#